data_AF-A0A926T3T3-F1
#
_entry.id   AF-A0A926T3T3-F1
#
_cell.length_a   1.000
_cell.length_b   1.000
_cell.length_c   1.000
_cell.angle_alpha   90.00
_cell.angle_beta   90.00
_cell.angle_gamma   90.00
#
_symmetry.space_group_name_H-M   'P 1'
#
loop_
_entity.id
_entity.type
_entity.pdbx_description
1 polymer ?
#
loop_
_entity_poly.entity_id
_entity_poly.type
_entity_poly.pdbx_seq_one_letter_code
_entity_poly.pdbx_strand_id
1 'polypeptide(L)'
;MTAKIAEDLGRLFEVGFNIGILAYIKQNKIKSQFGDLYSQDLQQLKFAKMLKRIDGYFINPLARQMAEKWSGFFLQKGFLAGLNFFREYIQSNGWIESRHLEILYYQCKFCGDNSIGTYENKTNIQWFREVLSQFEKLTEDDIEHYIQRYFNLDLDQGKKGEFVNADTLILLRNRRQFRVFCVDLSVFSVKTSEDVQDLNYVEILRRLLIRDISYLKSKSVFSNLRIDAESLGLDFAEDLRSYFTAFKYHDKESAKLIQAAGYTHSFYEFLRETGIVKDEMPVIFNAVGYSDRGINAISVNREKLEVLKTCYQIYKHDSSPKQLNDARLSVLNKIKRSVYGSFDRGKEFVDSLLAIPSDRITCVSHQEQVDRFFNSVGEVPAHLQQQLGLSGTMNLKQAHAELIKKELESPVTYIFLTGNPGIGKTTAIVDFLKSEKIKNEGFLFFYVSPRKQVNLDIVEKFKDKETQLLCDDRLICLNTNADLIRDNNQFGRYTVQYLANHPIQGDFSVNFLDSRVIDRKNARLNRLKRPADDVIQDAGQKTRGVLNSICEAIYTLLTHQISTNIVATVSIQSLKKTDTGDTLKHFEKIFRDAYNEREGTVISTRMQGISSRIKHLFIMIDEITGDDGGVEFLQGIAKIISKYQLNLPQHGFNTKIIIADASIVHKDVITQHLEDTSAEPDKIYFRKVEPANLEQNSPSDPYQALSIQQFKFKGWDATAINANSYPASRLHISYKVFVESYKFREEERLKKEDNLTKNLQAEILTDIELLLNRSDVSQIIVYIQNKMRLSELIEKIKNHRGEFEKAQDYLEIHANISEEEKELIHKYKTEVKIIFMTASGSRGLSFPKAKHILVEISRFEIEQNLMEVIQVIYRGRGNDEIDQQEKNLIFYLGEQAAYFEDASQLSLQESVLNVLNILLILKTSIMTRIQGYGRIGRDNFLMIPVGGKSVSAAGETFSSQMASLIKALKKESHLNPKDMRLKQVYTSLERLLGNADFVVRNQAESNFAGSLSYLQAKEVFNRQFAQLAKDSLEQLLNLGNLEFGYMSGGLLIVPIAEKTLEETYLMRLIEITHVANDKLWKNMQYISHSNSYPGSLQSAIKNAIEFVKKLKEGASKTQRFEQNSQQLDQYYALPLFTFIAGESLKNYFADEPEEPTESQFRDILSAYICALYPAGNILPIGNQYYEAPFVLFRSYSLSELRNKLFKEKYLLNSHELNVLNLILSKET
;
A
#
# COMPACT_ATOMS: atom_id res chain seq x y z
N MET A 1 33.06 9.09 29.57
CA MET A 1 33.75 8.92 28.26
C MET A 1 32.83 8.26 27.23
N THR A 2 32.09 7.20 27.58
CA THR A 2 31.20 6.42 26.68
C THR A 2 30.05 7.20 26.02
N ALA A 3 29.47 8.20 26.68
CA ALA A 3 28.36 9.01 26.11
C ALA A 3 28.80 9.97 24.98
N LYS A 4 30.09 10.29 24.88
CA LYS A 4 30.57 11.40 24.04
C LYS A 4 30.75 11.01 22.57
N ILE A 5 31.11 9.75 22.27
CA ILE A 5 31.23 9.29 20.87
C ILE A 5 29.87 9.23 20.16
N ALA A 6 28.81 8.74 20.81
CA ALA A 6 27.49 8.66 20.19
C ALA A 6 26.95 10.05 19.84
N GLU A 7 27.19 11.04 20.71
CA GLU A 7 26.88 12.44 20.44
C GLU A 7 27.69 12.99 19.25
N ASP A 8 29.02 12.80 19.26
CA ASP A 8 29.91 13.26 18.18
C ASP A 8 29.54 12.64 16.81
N LEU A 9 29.15 11.36 16.76
CA LEU A 9 28.64 10.72 15.55
C LEU A 9 27.29 11.31 15.09
N GLY A 10 26.43 11.67 16.04
CA GLY A 10 25.19 12.41 15.78
C GLY A 10 25.46 13.79 15.16
N ARG A 11 26.47 14.52 15.67
CA ARG A 11 26.92 15.81 15.12
C ARG A 11 27.46 15.66 13.70
N LEU A 12 28.25 14.62 13.43
CA LEU A 12 28.74 14.33 12.07
C LEU A 12 27.59 14.04 11.09
N PHE A 13 26.57 13.32 11.55
CA PHE A 13 25.37 13.08 10.75
C PHE A 13 24.62 14.38 10.44
N GLU A 14 24.43 15.26 11.43
CA GLU A 14 23.81 16.59 11.29
C GLU A 14 24.57 17.50 10.32
N VAL A 15 25.90 17.58 10.49
CA VAL A 15 26.79 18.35 9.61
C VAL A 15 26.70 17.83 8.18
N GLY A 16 26.80 16.50 8.00
CA GLY A 16 26.65 15.87 6.70
C GLY A 16 25.32 16.21 6.05
N PHE A 17 24.21 16.10 6.80
CA PHE A 17 22.86 16.37 6.32
C PHE A 17 22.73 17.80 5.75
N ASN A 18 23.17 18.80 6.50
CA ASN A 18 23.13 20.19 6.05
C ASN A 18 24.04 20.45 4.84
N ILE A 19 25.23 19.84 4.78
CA ILE A 19 26.10 19.91 3.59
C ILE A 19 25.40 19.32 2.36
N GLY A 20 24.66 18.21 2.51
CA GLY A 20 23.87 17.60 1.44
C GLY A 20 22.80 18.55 0.90
N ILE A 21 22.08 19.26 1.77
CA ILE A 21 21.09 20.27 1.37
C ILE A 21 21.77 21.42 0.61
N LEU A 22 22.87 21.96 1.14
CA LEU A 22 23.64 23.03 0.51
C LEU A 22 24.19 22.62 -0.87
N ALA A 23 24.67 21.38 -1.00
CA ALA A 23 25.12 20.82 -2.26
C ALA A 23 23.98 20.81 -3.29
N TYR A 24 22.78 20.37 -2.91
CA TYR A 24 21.61 20.41 -3.79
C TYR A 24 21.24 21.85 -4.22
N ILE A 25 21.23 22.79 -3.27
CA ILE A 25 20.92 24.20 -3.52
C ILE A 25 21.90 24.79 -4.53
N LYS A 26 23.21 24.58 -4.32
CA LYS A 26 24.29 25.06 -5.19
C LYS A 26 24.19 24.46 -6.59
N GLN A 27 23.99 23.15 -6.68
CA GLN A 27 23.90 22.42 -7.95
C GLN A 27 22.72 22.89 -8.82
N ASN A 28 21.57 23.15 -8.20
CA ASN A 28 20.36 23.57 -8.90
C ASN A 28 20.21 25.09 -8.99
N LYS A 29 21.20 25.86 -8.52
CA LYS A 29 21.20 27.34 -8.52
C LYS A 29 19.91 27.92 -7.95
N ILE A 30 19.38 27.31 -6.88
CA ILE A 30 18.17 27.80 -6.22
C ILE A 30 18.48 29.16 -5.61
N LYS A 31 17.64 30.16 -5.89
CA LYS A 31 17.82 31.51 -5.37
C LYS A 31 17.75 31.47 -3.83
N SER A 32 18.76 32.01 -3.16
CA SER A 32 18.85 32.04 -1.70
C SER A 32 19.38 33.38 -1.19
N GLN A 33 19.07 33.70 0.07
CA GLN A 33 19.46 34.96 0.74
C GLN A 33 20.70 34.83 1.65
N PHE A 34 21.25 33.62 1.83
CA PHE A 34 22.41 33.40 2.71
C PHE A 34 23.79 33.67 2.06
N GLY A 35 23.85 34.00 0.77
CA GLY A 35 25.12 34.28 0.08
C GLY A 35 26.19 33.21 0.32
N ASP A 36 27.39 33.64 0.74
CA ASP A 36 28.54 32.76 1.01
C ASP A 36 28.67 32.32 2.48
N LEU A 37 27.69 32.66 3.34
CA LEU A 37 27.72 32.43 4.79
C LEU A 37 28.21 31.02 5.16
N TYR A 38 27.56 30.01 4.61
CA TYR A 38 27.87 28.61 4.91
C TYR A 38 29.13 28.09 4.23
N SER A 39 29.52 28.66 3.09
CA SER A 39 30.78 28.30 2.42
C SER A 39 31.97 28.69 3.30
N GLN A 40 31.93 29.87 3.90
CA GLN A 40 32.96 30.38 4.81
C GLN A 40 33.10 29.49 6.05
N ASP A 41 31.99 29.03 6.63
CA ASP A 41 32.01 28.12 7.78
C ASP A 41 32.62 26.76 7.43
N LEU A 42 32.23 26.19 6.29
CA LEU A 42 32.73 24.89 5.82
C LEU A 42 34.24 24.91 5.46
N GLN A 43 34.79 26.07 5.10
CA GLN A 43 36.23 26.25 4.91
C GLN A 43 37.02 26.06 6.21
N GLN A 44 36.43 26.40 7.35
CA GLN A 44 37.10 26.29 8.66
C GLN A 44 37.05 24.86 9.23
N LEU A 45 36.02 24.09 8.87
CA LEU A 45 35.85 22.71 9.34
C LEU A 45 36.75 21.73 8.59
N LYS A 46 37.62 21.03 9.33
CA LYS A 46 38.53 20.00 8.79
C LYS A 46 38.21 18.65 9.38
N PHE A 47 37.80 17.69 8.55
CA PHE A 47 37.40 16.37 9.05
C PHE A 47 38.54 15.67 9.80
N ALA A 48 39.79 15.81 9.35
CA ALA A 48 40.94 15.24 10.05
C ALA A 48 41.13 15.76 11.48
N LYS A 49 40.79 17.04 11.75
CA LYS A 49 40.86 17.61 13.10
C LYS A 49 39.73 17.09 13.98
N MET A 50 38.54 16.92 13.42
CA MET A 50 37.38 16.38 14.11
C MET A 50 37.63 14.92 14.51
N LEU A 51 38.13 14.09 13.58
CA LEU A 51 38.53 12.71 13.83
C LEU A 51 39.55 12.61 14.96
N LYS A 52 40.60 13.43 14.95
CA LYS A 52 41.62 13.43 16.00
C LYS A 52 41.04 13.67 17.40
N ARG A 53 39.96 14.44 17.53
CA ARG A 53 39.27 14.65 18.82
C ARG A 53 38.47 13.42 19.25
N ILE A 54 37.79 12.76 18.31
CA ILE A 54 37.05 11.51 18.57
C ILE A 54 38.02 10.37 18.92
N ASP A 55 39.13 10.25 18.19
CA ASP A 55 40.20 9.26 18.44
C ASP A 55 40.78 9.36 19.85
N GLY A 56 40.81 10.59 20.39
CA GLY A 56 41.29 10.89 21.74
C GLY A 56 40.53 10.17 22.85
N TYR A 57 39.35 9.61 22.57
CA TYR A 57 38.58 8.81 23.54
C TYR A 57 39.06 7.36 23.66
N PHE A 58 39.88 6.87 22.70
CA PHE A 58 40.26 5.46 22.63
C PHE A 58 41.77 5.27 22.81
N ILE A 59 42.13 4.23 23.57
CA ILE A 59 43.54 3.85 23.79
C ILE A 59 43.98 2.75 22.79
N ASN A 60 43.09 1.80 22.49
CA ASN A 60 43.34 0.67 21.59
C ASN A 60 43.35 1.12 20.11
N PRO A 61 44.40 0.80 19.32
CA PRO A 61 44.44 1.07 17.88
C PRO A 61 43.24 0.56 17.08
N LEU A 62 42.72 -0.63 17.39
CA LEU A 62 41.56 -1.20 16.69
C LEU A 62 40.29 -0.35 16.93
N ALA A 63 40.06 0.06 18.17
CA ALA A 63 38.91 0.89 18.53
C ALA A 63 38.97 2.27 17.85
N ARG A 64 40.17 2.83 17.67
CA ARG A 64 40.37 4.07 16.89
C ARG A 64 39.98 3.89 15.42
N GLN A 65 40.46 2.82 14.77
CA GLN A 65 40.09 2.52 13.38
C GLN A 65 38.59 2.33 13.20
N MET A 66 37.93 1.66 14.16
CA MET A 66 36.48 1.50 14.14
C MET A 66 35.78 2.85 14.29
N ALA A 67 36.19 3.70 15.24
CA ALA A 67 35.63 5.03 15.45
C ALA A 67 35.81 5.96 14.23
N GLU A 68 36.97 5.91 13.58
CA GLU A 68 37.25 6.64 12.33
C GLU A 68 36.30 6.20 11.21
N LYS A 69 36.13 4.88 11.03
CA LYS A 69 35.25 4.34 9.99
C LYS A 69 33.78 4.66 10.23
N TRP A 70 33.32 4.60 11.48
CA TRP A 70 31.96 5.02 11.86
C TRP A 70 31.75 6.52 11.68
N SER A 71 32.75 7.33 11.99
CA SER A 71 32.72 8.79 11.79
C SER A 71 32.61 9.14 10.30
N GLY A 72 33.39 8.47 9.45
CA GLY A 72 33.26 8.57 7.99
C GLY A 72 31.88 8.13 7.50
N PHE A 73 31.36 7.01 8.01
CA PHE A 73 30.03 6.51 7.66
C PHE A 73 28.91 7.51 7.99
N PHE A 74 28.88 8.07 9.20
CA PHE A 74 27.80 9.00 9.59
C PHE A 74 27.85 10.34 8.85
N LEU A 75 29.06 10.86 8.57
CA LEU A 75 29.21 12.04 7.72
C LEU A 75 28.68 11.78 6.29
N GLN A 76 29.05 10.64 5.69
CA GLN A 76 28.59 10.23 4.36
C GLN A 76 27.07 9.98 4.33
N LYS A 77 26.56 9.25 5.32
CA LYS A 77 25.13 8.95 5.46
C LYS A 77 24.33 10.23 5.63
N GLY A 78 24.81 11.18 6.45
CA GLY A 78 24.24 12.51 6.59
C GLY A 78 24.16 13.23 5.25
N PHE A 79 25.30 13.34 4.54
CA PHE A 79 25.37 13.97 3.22
C PHE A 79 24.35 13.40 2.23
N LEU A 80 24.32 12.07 2.08
CA LEU A 80 23.36 11.40 1.20
C LEU A 80 21.90 11.60 1.65
N ALA A 81 21.65 11.58 2.96
CA ALA A 81 20.32 11.83 3.52
C ALA A 81 19.82 13.23 3.21
N GLY A 82 20.60 14.27 3.50
CA GLY A 82 20.19 15.67 3.28
C GLY A 82 20.01 16.02 1.81
N LEU A 83 20.93 15.56 0.95
CA LEU A 83 20.86 15.79 -0.51
C LEU A 83 19.55 15.21 -1.09
N ASN A 84 19.27 13.94 -0.81
CA ASN A 84 18.10 13.26 -1.33
C ASN A 84 16.81 13.74 -0.69
N PHE A 85 16.82 13.98 0.62
CA PHE A 85 15.63 14.42 1.36
C PHE A 85 15.14 15.79 0.86
N PHE A 86 16.03 16.77 0.69
CA PHE A 86 15.60 18.10 0.23
C PHE A 86 15.16 18.08 -1.23
N ARG A 87 15.82 17.28 -2.08
CA ARG A 87 15.38 17.01 -3.45
C ARG A 87 13.98 16.40 -3.49
N GLU A 88 13.75 15.37 -2.67
CA GLU A 88 12.45 14.72 -2.51
C GLU A 88 11.38 15.73 -2.07
N TYR A 89 11.67 16.54 -1.06
CA TYR A 89 10.74 17.57 -0.58
C TYR A 89 10.33 18.58 -1.68
N ILE A 90 11.29 19.05 -2.49
CA ILE A 90 10.99 19.94 -3.62
C ILE A 90 10.18 19.21 -4.71
N GLN A 91 10.48 17.94 -4.98
CA GLN A 91 9.77 17.09 -5.93
C GLN A 91 8.32 16.86 -5.53
N SER A 92 8.06 16.46 -4.28
CA SER A 92 6.72 16.16 -3.78
C SER A 92 5.79 17.37 -3.84
N ASN A 93 6.34 18.57 -3.83
CA ASN A 93 5.60 19.82 -3.96
C ASN A 93 5.46 20.33 -5.40
N GLY A 94 6.02 19.62 -6.39
CA GLY A 94 5.97 20.00 -7.81
C GLY A 94 6.81 21.23 -8.12
N TRP A 95 7.90 21.45 -7.37
CA TRP A 95 8.71 22.68 -7.44
C TRP A 95 10.05 22.52 -8.16
N ILE A 96 10.39 21.33 -8.67
CA ILE A 96 11.68 21.05 -9.35
C ILE A 96 11.98 22.04 -10.49
N GLU A 97 11.00 22.32 -11.34
CA GLU A 97 11.18 23.19 -12.52
C GLU A 97 10.76 24.64 -12.26
N SER A 98 10.42 24.99 -11.02
CA SER A 98 9.92 26.33 -10.71
C SER A 98 11.04 27.36 -10.68
N ARG A 99 11.05 28.25 -11.69
CA ARG A 99 11.92 29.44 -11.71
C ARG A 99 11.58 30.47 -10.62
N HIS A 100 10.47 30.29 -9.91
CA HIS A 100 10.03 31.18 -8.83
C HIS A 100 10.32 30.63 -7.44
N LEU A 101 10.98 29.47 -7.34
CA LEU A 101 11.41 28.91 -6.06
C LEU A 101 12.53 29.77 -5.48
N GLU A 102 12.35 30.23 -4.25
CA GLU A 102 13.31 31.04 -3.52
C GLU A 102 13.38 30.59 -2.06
N ILE A 103 14.60 30.48 -1.54
CA ILE A 103 14.91 30.27 -0.13
C ILE A 103 15.10 31.65 0.50
N LEU A 104 14.11 32.08 1.27
CA LEU A 104 14.13 33.38 1.96
C LEU A 104 14.93 33.31 3.25
N TYR A 105 15.03 32.14 3.85
CA TYR A 105 15.77 31.89 5.08
C TYR A 105 16.19 30.42 5.11
N TYR A 106 17.46 30.17 5.44
CA TYR A 106 17.95 28.84 5.79
C TYR A 106 18.79 28.97 7.05
N GLN A 107 18.47 28.21 8.10
CA GLN A 107 19.26 28.05 9.31
C GLN A 107 19.82 26.63 9.36
N CYS A 108 21.15 26.54 9.46
CA CYS A 108 21.90 25.36 9.88
C CYS A 108 23.19 25.80 10.59
N LYS A 109 23.83 24.92 11.37
CA LYS A 109 24.95 25.28 12.25
C LYS A 109 26.19 24.42 12.00
N PHE A 110 27.33 25.09 11.85
CA PHE A 110 28.64 24.45 11.62
C PHE A 110 29.70 24.81 12.69
N CYS A 111 29.36 25.68 13.66
CA CYS A 111 30.23 26.05 14.78
C CYS A 111 29.79 25.38 16.10
N GLY A 112 30.51 25.64 17.19
CA GLY A 112 30.21 25.06 18.51
C GLY A 112 30.32 23.53 18.50
N ASP A 113 29.32 22.84 19.07
CA ASP A 113 29.29 21.37 19.17
C ASP A 113 29.31 20.67 17.81
N ASN A 114 28.73 21.29 16.76
CA ASN A 114 28.73 20.74 15.41
C ASN A 114 30.13 20.75 14.77
N SER A 115 31.04 21.57 15.29
CA SER A 115 32.46 21.53 14.90
C SER A 115 33.27 20.50 15.68
N ILE A 116 32.65 19.79 16.64
CA ILE A 116 33.34 18.98 17.66
C ILE A 116 34.39 19.84 18.40
N GLY A 117 34.05 21.13 18.55
CA GLY A 117 34.88 22.21 19.09
C GLY A 117 36.13 22.58 18.28
N THR A 118 36.25 22.16 17.01
CA THR A 118 37.43 22.47 16.17
C THR A 118 37.38 23.86 15.53
N TYR A 119 36.22 24.51 15.52
CA TYR A 119 36.03 25.88 15.04
C TYR A 119 35.96 26.84 16.24
N GLU A 120 37.13 27.30 16.69
CA GLU A 120 37.29 27.97 17.99
C GLU A 120 36.92 29.47 17.98
N ASN A 121 36.80 30.10 16.80
CA ASN A 121 36.71 31.56 16.66
C ASN A 121 35.29 32.11 16.45
N LYS A 122 34.25 31.28 16.40
CA LYS A 122 32.87 31.70 16.11
C LYS A 122 31.92 31.23 17.22
N THR A 123 31.32 32.18 17.93
CA THR A 123 30.34 31.89 19.00
C THR A 123 28.95 31.58 18.41
N ASN A 124 28.08 30.99 19.23
CA ASN A 124 26.71 30.68 18.80
C ASN A 124 25.89 31.95 18.58
N ILE A 125 26.08 32.99 19.42
CA ILE A 125 25.46 34.30 19.21
C ILE A 125 25.90 34.92 17.88
N GLN A 126 27.21 34.87 17.57
CA GLN A 126 27.71 35.41 16.31
C GLN A 126 27.11 34.67 15.11
N TRP A 127 27.06 33.33 15.16
CA TRP A 127 26.39 32.54 14.15
C TRP A 127 24.92 32.94 13.95
N PHE A 128 24.15 33.11 15.02
CA PHE A 128 22.74 33.45 14.89
C PHE A 128 22.52 34.85 14.34
N ARG A 129 23.38 35.81 14.71
CA ARG A 129 23.39 37.17 14.13
C ARG A 129 23.55 37.11 12.61
N GLU A 130 24.52 36.34 12.14
CA GLU A 130 24.77 36.16 10.70
C GLU A 130 23.65 35.40 9.99
N VAL A 131 22.98 34.45 10.67
CA VAL A 131 21.83 33.74 10.09
C VAL A 131 20.62 34.68 9.96
N LEU A 132 20.34 35.54 10.94
CA LEU A 132 19.21 36.48 10.89
C LEU A 132 19.39 37.60 9.86
N SER A 133 20.62 37.96 9.49
CA SER A 133 20.90 38.99 8.48
C SER A 133 20.39 38.63 7.07
N GLN A 134 19.99 37.38 6.84
CA GLN A 134 19.29 36.95 5.63
C GLN A 134 17.96 37.71 5.39
N PHE A 135 17.36 38.27 6.44
CA PHE A 135 16.14 39.06 6.32
C PHE A 135 16.47 40.55 6.12
N GLU A 136 16.34 41.03 4.88
CA GLU A 136 16.54 42.45 4.52
C GLU A 136 15.67 43.44 5.34
N LYS A 137 14.57 42.98 5.94
CA LYS A 137 13.66 43.80 6.74
C LYS A 137 14.12 44.05 8.17
N LEU A 138 15.10 43.29 8.68
CA LEU A 138 15.55 43.41 10.06
C LEU A 138 16.72 44.40 10.13
N THR A 139 16.61 45.38 11.02
CA THR A 139 17.72 46.27 11.37
C THR A 139 18.69 45.57 12.34
N GLU A 140 19.89 46.13 12.53
CA GLU A 140 20.84 45.59 13.53
C GLU A 140 20.24 45.60 14.95
N ASP A 141 19.46 46.63 15.30
CA ASP A 141 18.77 46.73 16.57
C ASP A 141 17.70 45.64 16.74
N ASP A 142 16.96 45.33 15.66
CA ASP A 142 16.00 44.21 15.66
C ASP A 142 16.71 42.87 15.91
N ILE A 143 17.84 42.64 15.21
CA ILE A 143 18.61 41.40 15.36
C ILE A 143 19.12 41.24 16.79
N GLU A 144 19.65 42.31 17.39
CA GLU A 144 20.13 42.27 18.78
C GLU A 144 18.98 42.02 19.78
N HIS A 145 17.80 42.62 19.56
CA HIS A 145 16.60 42.33 20.34
C HIS A 145 16.23 40.85 20.28
N TYR A 146 16.22 40.24 19.08
CA TYR A 146 15.90 38.82 18.93
C TYR A 146 16.98 37.88 19.49
N ILE A 147 18.25 38.27 19.44
CA ILE A 147 19.33 37.54 20.14
C ILE A 147 19.03 37.51 21.65
N GLN A 148 18.73 38.65 22.28
CA GLN A 148 18.40 38.70 23.71
C GLN A 148 17.14 37.88 24.05
N ARG A 149 16.16 37.85 23.14
CA ARG A 149 14.92 37.07 23.29
C ARG A 149 15.18 35.58 23.22
N TYR A 150 15.99 35.10 22.28
CA TYR A 150 16.14 33.67 21.99
C TYR A 150 17.41 33.03 22.58
N PHE A 151 18.39 33.79 23.07
CA PHE A 151 19.61 33.27 23.71
C PHE A 151 19.67 33.50 25.23
N ASN A 152 20.33 32.57 25.92
CA ASN A 152 20.97 32.84 27.19
C ASN A 152 22.40 33.34 26.90
N LEU A 153 22.63 34.65 27.08
CA LEU A 153 23.88 35.30 26.72
C LEU A 153 25.07 34.79 27.52
N ASP A 154 24.87 34.45 28.79
CA ASP A 154 25.95 33.97 29.68
C ASP A 154 26.43 32.56 29.32
N LEU A 155 25.54 31.75 28.73
CA LEU A 155 25.82 30.37 28.36
C LEU A 155 26.17 30.21 26.87
N ASP A 156 26.09 31.28 26.08
CA ASP A 156 26.16 31.24 24.60
C ASP A 156 25.27 30.13 24.01
N GLN A 157 24.05 29.97 24.54
CA GLN A 157 23.14 28.88 24.19
C GLN A 157 21.72 29.37 23.92
N GLY A 158 21.08 28.82 22.89
CA GLY A 158 19.69 29.11 22.57
C GLY A 158 18.76 28.61 23.67
N LYS A 159 17.74 29.42 24.01
CA LYS A 159 16.71 29.05 24.99
C LYS A 159 15.93 27.83 24.49
N LYS A 160 15.66 26.90 25.41
CA LYS A 160 14.95 25.66 25.11
C LYS A 160 13.59 25.94 24.45
N GLY A 161 13.29 25.20 23.38
CA GLY A 161 12.04 25.32 22.63
C GLY A 161 12.04 26.40 21.55
N GLU A 162 13.01 27.30 21.54
CA GLU A 162 13.09 28.36 20.54
C GLU A 162 13.75 27.88 19.25
N PHE A 163 13.29 28.40 18.11
CA PHE A 163 13.66 27.92 16.77
C PHE A 163 15.15 27.98 16.46
N VAL A 164 15.91 28.81 17.18
CA VAL A 164 17.38 28.91 17.10
C VAL A 164 18.10 27.59 17.35
N ASN A 165 17.46 26.66 18.06
CA ASN A 165 18.00 25.34 18.36
C ASN A 165 17.60 24.26 17.33
N ALA A 166 16.94 24.63 16.22
CA ALA A 166 16.62 23.70 15.15
C ALA A 166 17.87 23.31 14.34
N ASP A 167 18.07 22.01 14.13
CA ASP A 167 19.18 21.46 13.33
C ASP A 167 19.11 21.89 11.86
N THR A 168 17.89 21.99 11.32
CA THR A 168 17.60 22.49 9.97
C THR A 168 16.27 23.23 9.96
N LEU A 169 16.25 24.47 9.48
CA LEU A 169 15.02 25.27 9.34
C LEU A 169 15.07 26.13 8.08
N ILE A 170 14.04 26.05 7.24
CA ILE A 170 13.99 26.71 5.93
C ILE A 170 12.65 27.42 5.73
N LEU A 171 12.67 28.67 5.27
CA LEU A 171 11.51 29.39 4.73
C LEU A 171 11.62 29.42 3.21
N LEU A 172 10.63 28.81 2.55
CA LEU A 172 10.54 28.71 1.10
C LEU A 172 9.37 29.54 0.57
N ARG A 173 9.58 30.16 -0.59
CA ARG A 173 8.55 30.84 -1.35
C ARG A 173 8.52 30.31 -2.78
N ASN A 174 7.32 30.00 -3.26
CA ASN A 174 7.05 29.79 -4.68
C ASN A 174 5.81 30.57 -5.07
N ARG A 175 5.99 31.65 -5.83
CA ARG A 175 4.92 32.64 -6.13
C ARG A 175 4.27 33.16 -4.83
N ARG A 176 2.99 32.83 -4.59
CA ARG A 176 2.22 33.24 -3.39
C ARG A 176 2.18 32.18 -2.29
N GLN A 177 2.79 31.02 -2.50
CA GLN A 177 2.79 29.92 -1.54
C GLN A 177 4.05 29.99 -0.66
N PHE A 178 3.84 30.00 0.65
CA PHE A 178 4.92 29.95 1.63
C PHE A 178 4.96 28.57 2.30
N ARG A 179 6.17 28.09 2.57
CA ARG A 179 6.38 26.87 3.35
C ARG A 179 7.45 27.09 4.40
N VAL A 180 7.15 26.66 5.62
CA VAL A 180 8.12 26.52 6.68
C VAL A 180 8.45 25.06 6.82
N PHE A 181 9.74 24.75 6.76
CA PHE A 181 10.24 23.39 6.78
C PHE A 181 11.30 23.25 7.87
N CYS A 182 11.08 22.35 8.83
CA CYS A 182 11.98 22.12 9.96
C CYS A 182 12.29 20.64 10.13
N VAL A 183 13.57 20.30 10.28
CA VAL A 183 14.06 18.94 10.58
C VAL A 183 14.88 18.99 11.84
N ASP A 184 14.64 18.01 12.71
CA ASP A 184 15.47 17.75 13.88
C ASP A 184 16.00 16.30 13.80
N LEU A 185 17.31 16.14 13.98
CA LEU A 185 18.07 14.96 13.58
C LEU A 185 18.51 14.14 14.80
N SER A 186 18.67 12.82 14.61
CA SER A 186 19.23 11.94 15.63
C SER A 186 19.92 10.69 15.08
N VAL A 187 20.81 10.11 15.88
CA VAL A 187 21.41 8.80 15.64
C VAL A 187 20.96 7.82 16.73
N PHE A 188 20.50 6.65 16.30
CA PHE A 188 19.99 5.57 17.15
C PHE A 188 20.85 4.30 17.05
N SER A 189 21.42 4.00 15.87
CA SER A 189 22.14 2.73 15.68
C SER A 189 23.38 2.55 16.56
N VAL A 190 23.89 3.65 17.15
CA VAL A 190 25.00 3.68 18.10
C VAL A 190 24.57 4.43 19.36
N LYS A 191 24.47 3.74 20.50
CA LYS A 191 24.12 4.32 21.81
C LYS A 191 25.32 4.33 22.76
N THR A 192 26.17 3.32 22.63
CA THR A 192 27.33 3.09 23.48
C THR A 192 28.56 2.82 22.61
N SER A 193 29.75 2.82 23.23
CA SER A 193 30.98 2.43 22.54
C SER A 193 30.98 0.96 22.09
N GLU A 194 30.15 0.10 22.68
CA GLU A 194 30.03 -1.32 22.30
C GLU A 194 29.29 -1.51 20.97
N ASP A 195 28.45 -0.54 20.60
CA ASP A 195 27.74 -0.52 19.31
C ASP A 195 28.67 -0.15 18.14
N VAL A 196 29.84 0.44 18.43
CA VAL A 196 30.87 0.77 17.44
C VAL A 196 31.61 -0.52 17.09
N GLN A 197 31.03 -1.31 16.19
CA GLN A 197 31.56 -2.60 15.72
C GLN A 197 32.41 -2.45 14.45
N ASP A 198 33.16 -3.50 14.06
CA ASP A 198 34.03 -3.45 12.88
C ASP A 198 33.21 -3.59 11.58
N LEU A 199 33.03 -2.46 10.89
CA LEU A 199 32.30 -2.39 9.62
C LEU A 199 33.03 -3.10 8.46
N ASN A 200 34.27 -3.56 8.63
CA ASN A 200 34.95 -4.40 7.63
C ASN A 200 34.50 -5.87 7.68
N TYR A 201 33.82 -6.29 8.74
CA TYR A 201 33.40 -7.68 8.88
C TYR A 201 31.98 -7.87 8.36
N VAL A 202 31.83 -8.65 7.28
CA VAL A 202 30.56 -8.79 6.55
C VAL A 202 29.42 -9.36 7.41
N GLU A 203 29.72 -10.24 8.37
CA GLU A 203 28.70 -10.76 9.30
C GLU A 203 28.17 -9.70 10.28
N ILE A 204 28.97 -8.67 10.59
CA ILE A 204 28.46 -7.51 11.35
C ILE A 204 27.48 -6.73 10.48
N LEU A 205 27.81 -6.48 9.21
CA LEU A 205 26.92 -5.78 8.27
C LEU A 205 25.59 -6.53 8.09
N ARG A 206 25.64 -7.86 7.94
CA ARG A 206 24.45 -8.73 7.86
C ARG A 206 23.59 -8.59 9.12
N ARG A 207 24.19 -8.64 10.30
CA ARG A 207 23.49 -8.47 11.59
C ARG A 207 22.86 -7.08 11.73
N LEU A 208 23.54 -6.03 11.30
CA LEU A 208 23.01 -4.66 11.32
C LEU A 208 21.74 -4.54 10.46
N LEU A 209 21.72 -5.11 9.26
CA LEU A 209 20.53 -5.12 8.40
C LEU A 209 19.36 -5.91 9.03
N ILE A 210 19.62 -7.09 9.61
CA ILE A 210 18.60 -7.88 10.31
C ILE A 210 18.06 -7.12 11.53
N ARG A 211 18.93 -6.40 12.25
CA ARG A 211 18.55 -5.56 13.39
C ARG A 211 17.62 -4.44 12.96
N ASP A 212 17.89 -3.77 11.84
CA ASP A 212 17.02 -2.71 11.31
C ASP A 212 15.64 -3.25 10.92
N ILE A 213 15.58 -4.43 10.28
CA ILE A 213 14.30 -5.11 9.98
C ILE A 213 13.55 -5.46 11.27
N SER A 214 14.26 -5.98 12.27
CA SER A 214 13.67 -6.37 13.56
C SER A 214 13.14 -5.16 14.32
N TYR A 215 13.84 -4.02 14.26
CA TYR A 215 13.36 -2.75 14.80
C TYR A 215 12.06 -2.32 14.13
N LEU A 216 12.00 -2.32 12.78
CA LEU A 216 10.78 -1.98 12.04
C LEU A 216 9.61 -2.91 12.39
N LYS A 217 9.86 -4.22 12.52
CA LYS A 217 8.85 -5.21 12.91
C LYS A 217 8.42 -5.11 14.38
N SER A 218 9.27 -4.57 15.26
CA SER A 218 8.94 -4.37 16.68
C SER A 218 8.00 -3.19 16.92
N LYS A 219 7.94 -2.24 15.99
CA LYS A 219 7.02 -1.11 16.04
C LYS A 219 5.60 -1.59 15.74
N SER A 220 4.64 -0.82 16.24
CA SER A 220 3.22 -1.11 16.04
C SER A 220 2.90 -1.31 14.56
N VAL A 221 2.08 -2.30 14.23
CA VAL A 221 1.54 -2.47 12.87
C VAL A 221 0.76 -1.22 12.42
N PHE A 222 0.26 -0.43 13.38
CA PHE A 222 -0.40 0.86 13.14
C PHE A 222 0.50 1.99 12.71
N SER A 223 1.81 1.79 12.79
CA SER A 223 2.78 2.73 12.25
C SER A 223 2.57 3.07 10.78
N ASN A 224 2.01 2.12 10.03
CA ASN A 224 1.69 2.26 8.62
C ASN A 224 0.19 2.44 8.38
N LEU A 225 -0.65 2.47 9.44
CA LEU A 225 -2.09 2.64 9.30
C LEU A 225 -2.37 4.06 8.84
N ARG A 226 -3.01 4.20 7.69
CA ARG A 226 -3.27 5.50 7.11
C ARG A 226 -4.69 5.93 7.44
N ILE A 227 -4.83 6.85 8.38
CA ILE A 227 -6.11 7.46 8.71
C ILE A 227 -6.24 8.78 7.95
N ASP A 228 -7.23 8.86 7.06
CA ASP A 228 -7.59 10.13 6.42
C ASP A 228 -8.40 10.97 7.41
N ALA A 229 -7.78 12.05 7.84
CA ALA A 229 -8.16 12.90 8.97
C ALA A 229 -8.64 14.30 8.53
N GLU A 230 -8.78 14.53 7.22
CA GLU A 230 -9.03 15.85 6.64
C GLU A 230 -10.28 16.52 7.24
N SER A 231 -11.32 15.74 7.56
CA SER A 231 -12.59 16.22 8.12
C SER A 231 -12.80 15.92 9.61
N LEU A 232 -11.75 15.79 10.43
CA LEU A 232 -11.94 15.37 11.83
C LEU A 232 -12.88 16.31 12.61
N GLY A 233 -12.94 17.61 12.30
CA GLY A 233 -13.80 18.55 13.04
C GLY A 233 -13.54 18.57 14.55
N LEU A 234 -12.38 18.06 14.98
CA LEU A 234 -12.00 17.88 16.36
C LEU A 234 -10.96 18.93 16.73
N ASP A 235 -11.30 19.80 17.69
CA ASP A 235 -10.32 20.59 18.42
C ASP A 235 -9.53 19.66 19.34
N PHE A 236 -8.23 19.59 19.12
CA PHE A 236 -7.31 18.68 19.81
C PHE A 236 -6.45 19.38 20.87
N ALA A 237 -6.58 20.71 21.04
CA ALA A 237 -5.56 21.56 21.66
C ALA A 237 -5.19 21.17 23.11
N GLU A 238 -6.16 20.88 23.99
CA GLU A 238 -5.86 20.57 25.40
C GLU A 238 -5.40 19.11 25.60
N ASP A 239 -5.97 18.17 24.85
CA ASP A 239 -5.70 16.73 25.00
C ASP A 239 -4.41 16.26 24.33
N LEU A 240 -3.99 16.95 23.25
CA LEU A 240 -2.70 16.74 22.58
C LEU A 240 -1.53 16.85 23.54
N ARG A 241 -1.63 17.77 24.52
CA ARG A 241 -0.55 18.00 25.48
C ARG A 241 -0.29 16.74 26.30
N SER A 242 -1.35 16.17 26.88
CA SER A 242 -1.26 14.94 27.66
C SER A 242 -0.71 13.79 26.82
N TYR A 243 -1.25 13.61 25.61
CA TYR A 243 -0.86 12.54 24.70
C TYR A 243 0.60 12.64 24.27
N PHE A 244 1.03 13.77 23.70
CA PHE A 244 2.42 13.94 23.26
C PHE A 244 3.41 13.90 24.44
N THR A 245 3.06 14.42 25.62
CA THR A 245 3.92 14.29 26.82
C THR A 245 4.11 12.81 27.21
N ALA A 246 3.08 11.97 27.08
CA ALA A 246 3.19 10.53 27.35
C ALA A 246 4.16 9.81 26.38
N PHE A 247 4.15 10.15 25.09
CA PHE A 247 4.89 9.41 24.07
C PHE A 247 6.23 10.03 23.65
N LYS A 248 6.56 11.24 24.12
CA LYS A 248 7.77 12.03 23.79
C LYS A 248 9.13 11.34 23.96
N TYR A 249 9.27 10.28 24.76
CA TYR A 249 10.59 9.75 25.17
C TYR A 249 10.84 8.27 24.85
N HIS A 250 9.91 7.56 24.19
CA HIS A 250 10.10 6.14 23.84
C HIS A 250 10.76 5.97 22.45
N ASP A 251 10.24 6.65 21.41
CA ASP A 251 10.96 6.91 20.15
C ASP A 251 11.83 8.17 20.24
N LYS A 252 13.04 8.10 19.69
CA LYS A 252 13.81 9.34 19.44
C LYS A 252 13.19 10.14 18.29
N GLU A 253 12.64 9.48 17.28
CA GLU A 253 12.04 10.09 16.09
C GLU A 253 10.81 10.93 16.47
N SER A 254 9.93 10.40 17.33
CA SER A 254 8.80 11.13 17.92
C SER A 254 9.26 12.28 18.84
N ALA A 255 10.30 12.08 19.65
CA ALA A 255 10.88 13.15 20.47
C ALA A 255 11.37 14.33 19.61
N LYS A 256 12.05 14.00 18.51
CA LYS A 256 12.62 14.95 17.56
C LYS A 256 11.55 15.61 16.70
N LEU A 257 10.49 14.88 16.35
CA LEU A 257 9.31 15.46 15.72
C LEU A 257 8.66 16.54 16.59
N ILE A 258 8.47 16.28 17.90
CA ILE A 258 7.91 17.27 18.84
C ILE A 258 8.82 18.51 18.94
N GLN A 259 10.14 18.32 18.96
CA GLN A 259 11.11 19.41 18.95
C GLN A 259 11.01 20.23 17.66
N ALA A 260 11.07 19.60 16.48
CA ALA A 260 10.91 20.25 15.18
C ALA A 260 9.58 21.02 15.07
N ALA A 261 8.49 20.43 15.56
CA ALA A 261 7.17 21.09 15.58
C ALA A 261 7.17 22.31 16.51
N GLY A 262 7.82 22.22 17.67
CA GLY A 262 7.99 23.34 18.59
C GLY A 262 8.81 24.48 17.99
N TYR A 263 9.93 24.16 17.33
CA TYR A 263 10.75 25.14 16.62
C TYR A 263 9.98 25.81 15.47
N THR A 264 9.20 25.02 14.73
CA THR A 264 8.34 25.54 13.65
C THR A 264 7.33 26.57 14.17
N HIS A 265 6.71 26.31 15.32
CA HIS A 265 5.80 27.27 15.96
C HIS A 265 6.53 28.55 16.38
N SER A 266 7.63 28.42 17.13
CA SER A 266 8.45 29.57 17.58
C SER A 266 8.91 30.44 16.40
N PHE A 267 9.33 29.82 15.29
CA PHE A 267 9.70 30.55 14.08
C PHE A 267 8.53 31.24 13.40
N TYR A 268 7.36 30.61 13.34
CA TYR A 268 6.18 31.24 12.75
C TYR A 268 5.72 32.47 13.54
N GLU A 269 5.77 32.41 14.87
CA GLU A 269 5.49 33.57 15.73
C GLU A 269 6.45 34.72 15.42
N PHE A 270 7.75 34.43 15.28
CA PHE A 270 8.75 35.41 14.83
C PHE A 270 8.43 36.00 13.44
N LEU A 271 8.05 35.17 12.45
CA LEU A 271 7.70 35.64 11.11
C LEU A 271 6.46 36.54 11.08
N ARG A 272 5.51 36.29 11.99
CA ARG A 272 4.29 37.09 12.14
C ARG A 272 4.59 38.43 12.81
N GLU A 273 5.34 38.41 13.92
CA GLU A 273 5.73 39.61 14.67
C GLU A 273 6.54 40.60 13.80
N THR A 274 7.42 40.07 12.95
CA THR A 274 8.27 40.86 12.03
C THR A 274 7.56 41.31 10.74
N GLY A 275 6.33 40.85 10.49
CA GLY A 275 5.60 41.13 9.25
C GLY A 275 6.28 40.57 8.00
N ILE A 276 7.14 39.56 8.13
CA ILE A 276 7.77 38.85 7.02
C ILE A 276 6.70 38.01 6.28
N VAL A 277 5.82 37.36 7.04
CA VAL A 277 4.64 36.66 6.54
C VAL A 277 3.38 37.31 7.09
N LYS A 278 2.45 37.73 6.22
CA LYS A 278 1.19 38.36 6.63
C LYS A 278 0.11 37.33 6.94
N ASP A 279 -0.84 37.69 7.80
CA ASP A 279 -1.95 36.83 8.23
C ASP A 279 -2.92 36.41 7.10
N GLU A 280 -2.83 36.99 5.91
CA GLU A 280 -3.65 36.60 4.75
C GLU A 280 -2.96 35.59 3.82
N MET A 281 -1.65 35.37 3.98
CA MET A 281 -0.86 34.54 3.07
C MET A 281 -0.95 33.05 3.40
N PRO A 282 -1.25 32.14 2.45
CA PRO A 282 -1.29 30.71 2.74
C PRO A 282 0.12 30.18 3.07
N VAL A 283 0.25 29.59 4.27
CA VAL A 283 1.49 28.95 4.75
C VAL A 283 1.21 27.49 5.09
N ILE A 284 2.10 26.62 4.65
CA ILE A 284 2.12 25.20 5.05
C ILE A 284 3.38 24.96 5.90
N PHE A 285 3.19 24.23 6.99
CA PHE A 285 4.23 23.90 7.96
C PHE A 285 4.55 22.42 7.88
N ASN A 286 5.82 22.08 7.72
CA ASN A 286 6.32 20.72 7.68
C ASN A 286 7.39 20.56 8.78
N ALA A 287 7.08 19.77 9.82
CA ALA A 287 8.00 19.44 10.90
C ALA A 287 8.38 17.96 10.84
N VAL A 288 9.67 17.64 10.93
CA VAL A 288 10.19 16.30 10.70
C VAL A 288 11.19 15.90 11.78
N GLY A 289 10.93 14.76 12.44
CA GLY A 289 11.92 14.05 13.24
C GLY A 289 12.60 12.99 12.37
N TYR A 290 13.90 13.14 12.13
CA TYR A 290 14.65 12.29 11.21
C TYR A 290 15.76 11.56 11.96
N SER A 291 15.78 10.22 11.89
CA SER A 291 16.88 9.42 12.43
C SER A 291 17.61 8.63 11.35
N ASP A 292 18.70 8.00 11.75
CA ASP A 292 19.41 7.05 10.90
C ASP A 292 18.66 5.72 10.69
N ARG A 293 17.47 5.53 11.30
CA ARG A 293 16.58 4.36 11.13
C ARG A 293 15.24 4.68 10.44
N GLY A 294 14.71 5.89 10.59
CA GLY A 294 13.38 6.24 10.07
C GLY A 294 13.04 7.73 10.13
N ILE A 295 11.81 8.07 9.70
CA ILE A 295 11.32 9.46 9.61
C ILE A 295 9.91 9.52 10.19
N ASN A 296 9.66 10.47 11.08
CA ASN A 296 8.32 10.86 11.53
C ASN A 296 8.05 12.32 11.10
N ALA A 297 6.84 12.62 10.60
CA ALA A 297 6.51 13.93 10.07
C ALA A 297 5.11 14.42 10.47
N ILE A 298 4.98 15.75 10.65
CA ILE A 298 3.72 16.49 10.82
C ILE A 298 3.65 17.52 9.70
N SER A 299 2.52 17.54 8.99
CA SER A 299 2.23 18.52 7.94
C SER A 299 0.91 19.22 8.25
N VAL A 300 0.95 20.53 8.49
CA VAL A 300 -0.24 21.31 8.87
C VAL A 300 -0.34 22.62 8.11
N ASN A 301 -1.58 23.07 7.91
CA ASN A 301 -1.91 24.42 7.48
C ASN A 301 -2.20 25.31 8.71
N ARG A 302 -2.62 26.55 8.48
CA ARG A 302 -2.96 27.49 9.55
C ARG A 302 -4.14 27.07 10.43
N GLU A 303 -5.12 26.36 9.89
CA GLU A 303 -6.30 25.93 10.65
C GLU A 303 -5.93 24.94 11.75
N LYS A 304 -4.77 24.29 11.64
CA LYS A 304 -4.28 23.27 12.58
C LYS A 304 -3.02 23.70 13.35
N LEU A 305 -2.75 25.01 13.46
CA LEU A 305 -1.54 25.56 14.09
C LEU A 305 -1.41 25.18 15.59
N GLU A 306 -2.53 24.96 16.29
CA GLU A 306 -2.54 24.60 17.71
C GLU A 306 -1.76 23.30 18.01
N VAL A 307 -1.63 22.40 17.02
CA VAL A 307 -0.79 21.19 17.14
C VAL A 307 0.68 21.57 17.38
N LEU A 308 1.20 22.52 16.60
CA LEU A 308 2.61 22.96 16.71
C LEU A 308 2.84 23.73 18.01
N LYS A 309 1.89 24.58 18.40
CA LYS A 309 1.91 25.31 19.67
C LYS A 309 1.93 24.37 20.88
N THR A 310 1.15 23.29 20.82
CA THR A 310 1.15 22.26 21.86
C THR A 310 2.53 21.60 21.97
N CYS A 311 3.15 21.23 20.84
CA CYS A 311 4.50 20.68 20.82
C CYS A 311 5.53 21.65 21.42
N TYR A 312 5.43 22.94 21.08
CA TYR A 312 6.25 24.01 21.67
C TYR A 312 6.12 24.06 23.20
N GLN A 313 4.90 24.05 23.73
CA GLN A 313 4.66 24.08 25.17
C GLN A 313 5.25 22.85 25.89
N ILE A 314 5.04 21.65 25.34
CA ILE A 314 5.58 20.40 25.88
C ILE A 314 7.10 20.44 25.94
N TYR A 315 7.73 20.86 24.84
CA TYR A 315 9.19 20.85 24.78
C TYR A 315 9.80 21.94 25.68
N LYS A 316 9.21 23.14 25.70
CA LYS A 316 9.69 24.28 26.49
C LYS A 316 9.52 24.06 28.00
N HIS A 317 8.39 23.50 28.46
CA HIS A 317 8.03 23.47 29.88
C HIS A 317 8.14 22.12 30.59
N ASP A 318 7.99 20.96 29.93
CA ASP A 318 8.10 19.65 30.60
C ASP A 318 9.56 19.21 30.76
N SER A 319 9.99 19.01 32.01
CA SER A 319 11.40 18.79 32.38
C SER A 319 11.67 17.66 33.40
N SER A 320 10.69 16.86 33.86
CA SER A 320 10.97 15.76 34.81
C SER A 320 10.50 14.36 34.34
N PRO A 321 11.33 13.29 34.51
CA PRO A 321 10.94 11.90 34.24
C PRO A 321 9.82 11.35 35.13
N LYS A 322 9.65 11.88 36.36
CA LYS A 322 8.57 11.45 37.27
C LYS A 322 7.19 11.84 36.77
N GLN A 323 7.03 13.05 36.24
CA GLN A 323 5.77 13.51 35.63
C GLN A 323 5.38 12.70 34.40
N LEU A 324 6.33 12.07 33.73
CA LEU A 324 6.10 11.32 32.49
C LEU A 324 5.42 9.97 32.74
N ASN A 325 5.86 9.19 33.73
CA ASN A 325 5.18 7.94 34.07
C ASN A 325 3.74 8.21 34.55
N ASP A 326 3.53 9.29 35.30
CA ASP A 326 2.20 9.72 35.73
C ASP A 326 1.34 10.21 34.55
N ALA A 327 1.91 10.99 33.63
CA ALA A 327 1.22 11.41 32.40
C ALA A 327 0.87 10.23 31.50
N ARG A 328 1.79 9.26 31.34
CA ARG A 328 1.56 8.00 30.62
C ARG A 328 0.43 7.20 31.24
N LEU A 329 0.49 6.99 32.55
CA LEU A 329 -0.56 6.28 33.27
C LEU A 329 -1.91 7.01 33.17
N SER A 330 -1.90 8.35 33.19
CA SER A 330 -3.10 9.18 33.00
C SER A 330 -3.69 9.00 31.59
N VAL A 331 -2.88 9.13 30.53
CA VAL A 331 -3.31 8.93 29.13
C VAL A 331 -3.80 7.50 28.92
N LEU A 332 -3.06 6.51 29.42
CA LEU A 332 -3.47 5.10 29.38
C LEU A 332 -4.82 4.91 30.06
N ASN A 333 -5.03 5.50 31.25
CA ASN A 333 -6.30 5.42 31.97
C ASN A 333 -7.43 6.15 31.23
N LYS A 334 -7.16 7.28 30.55
CA LYS A 334 -8.15 7.98 29.71
C LYS A 334 -8.56 7.10 28.52
N ILE A 335 -7.58 6.61 27.76
CA ILE A 335 -7.81 5.68 26.64
C ILE A 335 -8.61 4.47 27.13
N LYS A 336 -8.17 3.84 28.23
CA LYS A 336 -8.84 2.70 28.86
C LYS A 336 -10.32 2.99 29.17
N ARG A 337 -10.61 4.12 29.83
CA ARG A 337 -11.99 4.53 30.16
C ARG A 337 -12.83 4.79 28.90
N SER A 338 -12.24 5.38 27.87
CA SER A 338 -12.91 5.59 26.58
C SER A 338 -13.22 4.26 25.91
N VAL A 339 -12.27 3.32 25.87
CA VAL A 339 -12.46 2.00 25.26
C VAL A 339 -13.55 1.19 25.97
N TYR A 340 -13.74 1.34 27.30
CA TYR A 340 -14.81 0.64 28.03
C TYR A 340 -16.20 0.83 27.42
N GLY A 341 -16.52 2.05 26.97
CA GLY A 341 -17.81 2.37 26.38
C GLY A 341 -18.02 1.80 24.97
N SER A 342 -16.99 1.20 24.39
CA SER A 342 -16.99 0.67 23.04
C SER A 342 -17.30 -0.82 22.99
N PHE A 343 -17.28 -1.53 24.13
CA PHE A 343 -17.57 -2.97 24.23
C PHE A 343 -18.60 -3.29 25.33
N ASP A 344 -19.41 -4.33 25.14
CA ASP A 344 -20.28 -4.88 26.18
C ASP A 344 -19.41 -5.37 27.34
N ARG A 345 -19.75 -5.06 28.61
CA ARG A 345 -18.85 -5.35 29.75
C ARG A 345 -17.38 -4.93 29.48
N GLY A 346 -17.17 -3.87 28.70
CA GLY A 346 -15.86 -3.50 28.17
C GLY A 346 -14.80 -3.24 29.23
N LYS A 347 -15.20 -2.87 30.44
CA LYS A 347 -14.29 -2.76 31.59
C LYS A 347 -13.56 -4.07 31.88
N GLU A 348 -14.30 -5.17 32.03
CA GLU A 348 -13.72 -6.49 32.35
C GLU A 348 -12.80 -6.97 31.23
N PHE A 349 -13.20 -6.74 29.98
CA PHE A 349 -12.42 -7.14 28.81
C PHE A 349 -11.09 -6.37 28.71
N VAL A 350 -11.16 -5.05 28.76
CA VAL A 350 -9.98 -4.17 28.66
C VAL A 350 -9.05 -4.36 29.86
N ASP A 351 -9.61 -4.51 31.07
CA ASP A 351 -8.83 -4.83 32.28
C ASP A 351 -8.06 -6.15 32.12
N SER A 352 -8.72 -7.18 31.57
CA SER A 352 -8.09 -8.50 31.34
C SER A 352 -6.95 -8.44 30.31
N LEU A 353 -7.11 -7.65 29.24
CA LEU A 353 -6.05 -7.44 28.25
C LEU A 353 -4.84 -6.68 28.84
N LEU A 354 -5.08 -5.64 29.63
CA LEU A 354 -4.00 -4.83 30.23
C LEU A 354 -3.35 -5.51 31.45
N ALA A 355 -3.98 -6.54 32.01
CA ALA A 355 -3.43 -7.39 33.06
C ALA A 355 -2.60 -8.55 32.51
N ILE A 356 -2.29 -8.54 31.20
CA ILE A 356 -1.50 -9.60 30.60
C ILE A 356 -0.09 -9.62 31.22
N PRO A 357 0.37 -10.80 31.64
CA PRO A 357 1.70 -11.05 32.18
C PRO A 357 2.86 -10.93 31.20
N SER A 358 4.06 -10.71 31.73
CA SER A 358 5.31 -10.83 30.97
C SER A 358 5.68 -12.28 30.64
N ASP A 359 6.38 -12.47 29.52
CA ASP A 359 7.04 -13.73 29.09
C ASP A 359 6.11 -14.96 28.95
N ARG A 360 4.81 -14.75 28.67
CA ARG A 360 3.88 -15.86 28.37
C ARG A 360 2.85 -15.51 27.30
N ILE A 361 2.30 -16.56 26.68
CA ILE A 361 1.16 -16.45 25.77
C ILE A 361 -0.11 -16.50 26.61
N THR A 362 -0.94 -15.47 26.51
CA THR A 362 -2.22 -15.36 27.23
C THR A 362 -3.37 -15.24 26.23
N CYS A 363 -4.42 -16.04 26.40
CA CYS A 363 -5.67 -15.90 25.65
C CYS A 363 -6.70 -15.14 26.51
N VAL A 364 -7.23 -14.06 25.98
CA VAL A 364 -8.36 -13.32 26.55
C VAL A 364 -9.54 -13.46 25.61
N SER A 365 -10.63 -14.05 26.12
CA SER A 365 -11.86 -14.24 25.36
C SER A 365 -12.93 -13.25 25.81
N HIS A 366 -13.66 -12.69 24.84
CA HIS A 366 -14.74 -11.74 25.10
C HIS A 366 -15.90 -11.98 24.13
N GLN A 367 -17.14 -11.82 24.60
CA GLN A 367 -18.34 -12.03 23.80
C GLN A 367 -19.32 -10.88 23.98
N GLU A 368 -19.86 -10.42 22.85
CA GLU A 368 -20.83 -9.35 22.72
C GLU A 368 -22.08 -9.83 21.99
N GLN A 369 -23.19 -9.17 22.27
CA GLN A 369 -24.45 -9.42 21.59
C GLN A 369 -24.92 -8.13 20.92
N VAL A 370 -25.06 -8.18 19.59
CA VAL A 370 -25.61 -7.08 18.81
C VAL A 370 -27.03 -7.48 18.35
N ASP A 371 -28.03 -6.71 18.76
CA ASP A 371 -29.44 -6.90 18.38
C ASP A 371 -30.11 -5.64 17.82
N ARG A 372 -29.40 -4.52 17.82
CA ARG A 372 -29.91 -3.20 17.38
C ARG A 372 -29.56 -2.89 15.92
N PHE A 373 -30.00 -3.69 14.96
CA PHE A 373 -29.78 -3.41 13.53
C PHE A 373 -30.93 -3.89 12.67
N PHE A 374 -31.00 -3.38 11.44
CA PHE A 374 -32.05 -3.78 10.51
C PHE A 374 -31.72 -5.12 9.83
N ASN A 375 -32.68 -6.03 9.77
CA ASN A 375 -32.51 -7.31 9.09
C ASN A 375 -32.61 -7.13 7.56
N SER A 376 -31.68 -7.69 6.79
CA SER A 376 -31.67 -7.55 5.33
C SER A 376 -32.95 -8.03 4.61
N VAL A 377 -33.78 -8.86 5.23
CA VAL A 377 -35.08 -9.33 4.71
C VAL A 377 -36.28 -8.81 5.50
N GLY A 378 -36.06 -7.89 6.43
CA GLY A 378 -37.12 -7.24 7.20
C GLY A 378 -37.97 -6.28 6.37
N GLU A 379 -39.22 -6.09 6.78
CA GLU A 379 -40.16 -5.14 6.17
C GLU A 379 -39.75 -3.70 6.47
N VAL A 380 -39.67 -2.87 5.43
CA VAL A 380 -39.29 -1.46 5.58
C VAL A 380 -40.42 -0.70 6.28
N PRO A 381 -40.13 0.10 7.33
CA PRO A 381 -41.15 0.88 8.03
C PRO A 381 -41.92 1.82 7.09
N ALA A 382 -43.24 1.98 7.31
CA ALA A 382 -44.10 2.78 6.44
C ALA A 382 -43.66 4.26 6.30
N HIS A 383 -43.15 4.87 7.37
CA HIS A 383 -42.64 6.25 7.32
C HIS A 383 -41.41 6.38 6.41
N LEU A 384 -40.51 5.39 6.43
CA LEU A 384 -39.32 5.36 5.59
C LEU A 384 -39.71 5.10 4.12
N GLN A 385 -40.70 4.23 3.87
CA GLN A 385 -41.25 4.05 2.52
C GLN A 385 -41.84 5.37 1.97
N GLN A 386 -42.61 6.09 2.78
CA GLN A 386 -43.19 7.38 2.40
C GLN A 386 -42.11 8.42 2.11
N GLN A 387 -41.08 8.51 2.96
CA GLN A 387 -39.94 9.42 2.78
C GLN A 387 -39.17 9.15 1.48
N LEU A 388 -39.04 7.88 1.09
CA LEU A 388 -38.32 7.44 -0.12
C LEU A 388 -39.23 7.40 -1.36
N GLY A 389 -40.52 7.70 -1.21
CA GLY A 389 -41.51 7.65 -2.30
C GLY A 389 -41.72 6.24 -2.85
N LEU A 390 -41.70 5.24 -1.97
CA LEU A 390 -41.99 3.83 -2.26
C LEU A 390 -43.45 3.52 -1.90
N SER A 391 -44.08 2.63 -2.65
CA SER A 391 -45.49 2.23 -2.45
C SER A 391 -45.63 0.73 -2.20
N GLY A 392 -46.53 0.36 -1.28
CA GLY A 392 -46.81 -1.03 -0.92
C GLY A 392 -45.85 -1.61 0.12
N THR A 393 -46.21 -2.76 0.69
CA THR A 393 -45.37 -3.46 1.68
C THR A 393 -44.19 -4.13 0.99
N MET A 394 -42.98 -3.68 1.30
CA MET A 394 -41.74 -4.20 0.74
C MET A 394 -40.73 -4.55 1.83
N ASN A 395 -39.95 -5.60 1.61
CA ASN A 395 -38.74 -5.83 2.40
C ASN A 395 -37.58 -4.95 1.91
N LEU A 396 -36.51 -4.85 2.70
CA LEU A 396 -35.38 -3.97 2.40
C LEU A 396 -34.72 -4.26 1.04
N LYS A 397 -34.56 -5.52 0.66
CA LYS A 397 -34.02 -5.92 -0.65
C LYS A 397 -34.89 -5.39 -1.80
N GLN A 398 -36.21 -5.52 -1.68
CA GLN A 398 -37.18 -5.05 -2.67
C GLN A 398 -37.18 -3.52 -2.75
N ALA A 399 -37.27 -2.83 -1.61
CA ALA A 399 -37.23 -1.37 -1.55
C ALA A 399 -35.95 -0.80 -2.19
N HIS A 400 -34.79 -1.40 -1.88
CA HIS A 400 -33.52 -1.04 -2.47
C HIS A 400 -33.49 -1.28 -4.00
N ALA A 401 -34.03 -2.42 -4.47
CA ALA A 401 -34.11 -2.72 -5.90
C ALA A 401 -35.01 -1.73 -6.66
N GLU A 402 -36.13 -1.33 -6.09
CA GLU A 402 -37.04 -0.34 -6.70
C GLU A 402 -36.41 1.06 -6.80
N LEU A 403 -35.65 1.49 -5.79
CA LEU A 403 -34.88 2.74 -5.87
C LEU A 403 -33.85 2.72 -7.00
N ILE A 404 -33.15 1.59 -7.19
CA ILE A 404 -32.21 1.43 -8.31
C ILE A 404 -32.94 1.57 -9.65
N LYS A 405 -34.05 0.85 -9.85
CA LYS A 405 -34.81 0.90 -11.10
C LYS A 405 -35.28 2.32 -11.42
N LYS A 406 -35.80 3.05 -10.42
CA LYS A 406 -36.21 4.45 -10.56
C LYS A 406 -35.07 5.34 -11.05
N GLU A 407 -33.86 5.17 -10.49
CA GLU A 407 -32.70 5.95 -10.92
C GLU A 407 -32.12 5.52 -12.27
N LEU A 408 -32.28 4.26 -12.69
CA LEU A 408 -31.90 3.82 -14.04
C LEU A 408 -32.76 4.47 -15.14
N GLU A 409 -34.01 4.82 -14.83
CA GLU A 409 -34.91 5.56 -15.74
C GLU A 409 -34.76 7.09 -15.64
N SER A 410 -34.16 7.61 -14.57
CA SER A 410 -34.00 9.06 -14.34
C SER A 410 -32.99 9.69 -15.32
N PRO A 411 -32.85 11.03 -15.40
CA PRO A 411 -31.82 11.67 -16.22
C PRO A 411 -30.42 11.69 -15.56
N VAL A 412 -30.29 11.20 -14.32
CA VAL A 412 -29.03 11.24 -13.54
C VAL A 412 -27.94 10.41 -14.23
N THR A 413 -26.72 10.93 -14.37
CA THR A 413 -25.63 10.18 -15.04
C THR A 413 -24.92 9.22 -14.09
N TYR A 414 -24.66 9.64 -12.85
CA TYR A 414 -23.94 8.82 -11.86
C TYR A 414 -24.87 8.17 -10.84
N ILE A 415 -24.75 6.85 -10.68
CA ILE A 415 -25.47 6.10 -9.64
C ILE A 415 -24.45 5.38 -8.76
N PHE A 416 -24.37 5.76 -7.50
CA PHE A 416 -23.52 5.12 -6.49
C PHE A 416 -24.35 4.14 -5.66
N LEU A 417 -24.06 2.85 -5.78
CA LEU A 417 -24.73 1.77 -5.08
C LEU A 417 -23.87 1.30 -3.91
N THR A 418 -24.10 1.91 -2.75
CA THR A 418 -23.28 1.74 -1.55
C THR A 418 -23.86 0.74 -0.55
N GLY A 419 -24.93 0.02 -0.88
CA GLY A 419 -25.56 -0.97 0.02
C GLY A 419 -24.68 -2.18 0.37
N ASN A 420 -25.04 -2.90 1.45
CA ASN A 420 -24.24 -4.00 2.00
C ASN A 420 -24.10 -5.19 1.02
N PRO A 421 -23.11 -6.10 1.21
CA PRO A 421 -22.96 -7.26 0.35
C PRO A 421 -24.22 -8.14 0.34
N GLY A 422 -24.76 -8.40 -0.84
CA GLY A 422 -25.96 -9.24 -1.02
C GLY A 422 -27.32 -8.53 -0.97
N ILE A 423 -27.37 -7.20 -0.83
CA ILE A 423 -28.63 -6.45 -0.82
C ILE A 423 -29.36 -6.41 -2.19
N GLY A 424 -28.73 -6.91 -3.26
CA GLY A 424 -29.36 -7.05 -4.58
C GLY A 424 -28.94 -6.04 -5.64
N LYS A 425 -27.88 -5.24 -5.43
CA LYS A 425 -27.36 -4.21 -6.37
C LYS A 425 -27.34 -4.66 -7.85
N THR A 426 -26.52 -5.67 -8.17
CA THR A 426 -26.35 -6.17 -9.53
C THR A 426 -27.59 -6.90 -10.04
N THR A 427 -28.34 -7.56 -9.15
CA THR A 427 -29.57 -8.27 -9.54
C THR A 427 -30.65 -7.30 -10.00
N ALA A 428 -30.85 -6.18 -9.29
CA ALA A 428 -31.80 -5.14 -9.69
C ALA A 428 -31.53 -4.57 -11.09
N ILE A 429 -30.25 -4.37 -11.44
CA ILE A 429 -29.83 -3.90 -12.77
C ILE A 429 -30.12 -4.96 -13.83
N VAL A 430 -29.77 -6.23 -13.58
CA VAL A 430 -30.04 -7.32 -14.53
C VAL A 430 -31.54 -7.49 -14.75
N ASP A 431 -32.34 -7.46 -13.69
CA ASP A 431 -33.80 -7.58 -13.79
C ASP A 431 -34.41 -6.41 -14.59
N PHE A 432 -33.88 -5.19 -14.43
CA PHE A 432 -34.25 -4.05 -15.25
C PHE A 432 -33.93 -4.28 -16.73
N LEU A 433 -32.70 -4.72 -17.05
CA LEU A 433 -32.25 -4.99 -18.42
C LEU A 433 -33.02 -6.13 -19.09
N LYS A 434 -33.51 -7.10 -18.32
CA LYS A 434 -34.33 -8.22 -18.81
C LYS A 434 -35.77 -7.82 -19.15
N SER A 435 -36.24 -6.66 -18.69
CA SER A 435 -37.62 -6.23 -18.97
C SER A 435 -37.84 -6.03 -20.47
N GLU A 436 -39.02 -6.42 -20.97
CA GLU A 436 -39.32 -6.35 -22.42
C GLU A 436 -39.16 -4.95 -23.00
N LYS A 437 -39.51 -3.91 -22.23
CA LYS A 437 -39.30 -2.50 -22.62
C LYS A 437 -37.83 -2.25 -22.96
N ILE A 438 -36.92 -2.61 -22.07
CA ILE A 438 -35.49 -2.33 -22.22
C ILE A 438 -34.86 -3.18 -23.31
N LYS A 439 -35.25 -4.45 -23.43
CA LYS A 439 -34.78 -5.33 -24.51
C LYS A 439 -35.17 -4.84 -25.91
N ASN A 440 -36.33 -4.18 -26.03
CA ASN A 440 -36.81 -3.60 -27.29
C ASN A 440 -36.15 -2.24 -27.60
N GLU A 441 -35.81 -1.46 -26.58
CA GLU A 441 -35.07 -0.20 -26.72
C GLU A 441 -33.55 -0.43 -26.98
N GLY A 442 -33.05 -1.62 -26.66
CA GLY A 442 -31.66 -2.03 -26.89
C GLY A 442 -30.69 -1.51 -25.83
N PHE A 443 -29.68 -2.31 -25.48
CA PHE A 443 -28.71 -1.93 -24.45
C PHE A 443 -27.28 -2.45 -24.69
N LEU A 444 -26.30 -1.66 -24.22
CA LEU A 444 -24.93 -2.08 -24.00
C LEU A 444 -24.64 -2.00 -22.51
N PHE A 445 -24.47 -3.16 -21.87
CA PHE A 445 -24.07 -3.27 -20.49
C PHE A 445 -22.59 -3.66 -20.40
N PHE A 446 -21.74 -2.66 -20.10
CA PHE A 446 -20.31 -2.83 -19.94
C PHE A 446 -19.98 -3.01 -18.45
N TYR A 447 -19.77 -4.25 -18.05
CA TYR A 447 -19.55 -4.64 -16.66
C TYR A 447 -18.05 -4.82 -16.38
N VAL A 448 -17.57 -4.10 -15.38
CA VAL A 448 -16.17 -4.07 -14.96
C VAL A 448 -16.09 -4.47 -13.50
N SER A 449 -15.26 -5.45 -13.18
CA SER A 449 -14.99 -5.83 -11.78
C SER A 449 -13.53 -6.23 -11.59
N PRO A 450 -12.97 -6.20 -10.38
CA PRO A 450 -11.62 -6.66 -10.15
C PRO A 450 -11.45 -8.18 -10.33
N ARG A 451 -12.56 -8.95 -10.40
CA ARG A 451 -12.54 -10.42 -10.25
C ARG A 451 -13.07 -11.13 -11.50
N LYS A 452 -12.24 -11.99 -12.08
CA LYS A 452 -12.61 -12.82 -13.24
C LYS A 452 -13.84 -13.70 -12.99
N GLN A 453 -14.03 -14.23 -11.77
CA GLN A 453 -15.18 -15.10 -11.46
C GLN A 453 -16.52 -14.33 -11.46
N VAL A 454 -16.54 -13.13 -10.90
CA VAL A 454 -17.76 -12.30 -10.86
C VAL A 454 -18.20 -11.92 -12.29
N ASN A 455 -17.23 -11.72 -13.19
CA ASN A 455 -17.48 -11.52 -14.62
C ASN A 455 -18.12 -12.74 -15.31
N LEU A 456 -17.97 -13.95 -14.78
CA LEU A 456 -18.70 -15.12 -15.29
C LEU A 456 -20.09 -15.20 -14.67
N ASP A 457 -20.21 -14.93 -13.36
CA ASP A 457 -21.48 -14.96 -12.64
C ASP A 457 -22.51 -13.99 -13.24
N ILE A 458 -22.07 -12.83 -13.77
CA ILE A 458 -22.98 -11.90 -14.45
C ILE A 458 -23.56 -12.48 -15.73
N VAL A 459 -22.78 -13.26 -16.50
CA VAL A 459 -23.27 -13.95 -17.71
C VAL A 459 -24.30 -15.02 -17.33
N GLU A 460 -24.05 -15.77 -16.25
CA GLU A 460 -25.00 -16.76 -15.72
C GLU A 460 -26.33 -16.13 -15.32
N LYS A 461 -26.35 -14.89 -14.82
CA LYS A 461 -27.61 -14.20 -14.49
C LYS A 461 -28.49 -13.92 -15.71
N PHE A 462 -27.95 -13.92 -16.93
CA PHE A 462 -28.73 -13.77 -18.17
C PHE A 462 -29.18 -15.11 -18.77
N LYS A 463 -28.79 -16.24 -18.18
CA LYS A 463 -29.30 -17.55 -18.59
C LYS A 463 -30.63 -17.88 -17.91
N ASP A 464 -31.42 -18.66 -18.62
CA ASP A 464 -32.54 -19.38 -18.04
C ASP A 464 -32.03 -20.63 -17.30
N LYS A 465 -32.54 -20.88 -16.09
CA LYS A 465 -32.02 -21.94 -15.21
C LYS A 465 -32.33 -23.34 -15.72
N GLU A 466 -33.43 -23.52 -16.44
CA GLU A 466 -33.89 -24.82 -16.91
C GLU A 466 -33.23 -25.19 -18.24
N THR A 467 -33.21 -24.24 -19.18
CA THR A 467 -32.71 -24.46 -20.55
C THR A 467 -31.21 -24.21 -20.70
N GLN A 468 -30.59 -23.48 -19.76
CA GLN A 468 -29.19 -23.02 -19.82
C GLN A 468 -28.89 -22.11 -21.04
N LEU A 469 -29.92 -21.67 -21.77
CA LEU A 469 -29.83 -20.71 -22.87
C LEU A 469 -29.92 -19.28 -22.35
N LEU A 470 -29.50 -18.29 -23.15
CA LEU A 470 -29.71 -16.89 -22.83
C LEU A 470 -31.20 -16.55 -22.88
N CYS A 471 -31.64 -15.61 -22.04
CA CYS A 471 -33.04 -15.23 -21.90
C CYS A 471 -33.67 -14.51 -23.12
N ASP A 472 -32.88 -14.21 -24.17
CA ASP A 472 -33.35 -13.57 -25.41
C ASP A 472 -32.37 -13.86 -26.56
N ASP A 473 -32.88 -14.12 -27.77
CA ASP A 473 -32.04 -14.44 -28.94
C ASP A 473 -31.25 -13.24 -29.47
N ARG A 474 -31.66 -12.00 -29.13
CA ARG A 474 -30.93 -10.78 -29.49
C ARG A 474 -29.73 -10.54 -28.59
N LEU A 475 -29.59 -11.27 -27.48
CA LEU A 475 -28.55 -11.06 -26.48
C LEU A 475 -27.23 -11.75 -26.85
N ILE A 476 -26.14 -11.00 -26.78
CA ILE A 476 -24.78 -11.54 -26.91
C ILE A 476 -23.97 -11.17 -25.67
N CYS A 477 -23.34 -12.16 -25.04
CA CYS A 477 -22.41 -11.95 -23.93
C CYS A 477 -20.96 -12.10 -24.42
N LEU A 478 -20.08 -11.16 -24.04
CA LEU A 478 -18.66 -11.12 -24.42
C LEU A 478 -17.75 -11.13 -23.19
N ASN A 479 -16.65 -11.87 -23.27
CA ASN A 479 -15.56 -11.85 -22.30
C ASN A 479 -14.22 -12.17 -22.99
N THR A 480 -13.10 -11.75 -22.41
CA THR A 480 -11.76 -12.17 -22.85
C THR A 480 -10.74 -12.02 -21.72
N ASN A 481 -9.60 -12.68 -21.86
CA ASN A 481 -8.48 -12.55 -20.93
C ASN A 481 -7.14 -12.69 -21.67
N ALA A 482 -6.05 -12.30 -21.02
CA ALA A 482 -4.73 -12.29 -21.64
C ALA A 482 -4.26 -13.69 -22.09
N ASP A 483 -4.63 -14.74 -21.36
CA ASP A 483 -4.27 -16.12 -21.70
C ASP A 483 -5.02 -16.59 -22.96
N LEU A 484 -6.33 -16.32 -23.05
CA LEU A 484 -7.16 -16.63 -24.22
C LEU A 484 -6.63 -15.94 -25.49
N ILE A 485 -6.29 -14.65 -25.38
CA ILE A 485 -5.73 -13.89 -26.50
C ILE A 485 -4.38 -14.49 -26.90
N ARG A 486 -3.51 -14.80 -25.94
CA ARG A 486 -2.17 -15.35 -26.22
C ARG A 486 -2.24 -16.72 -26.89
N ASP A 487 -3.07 -17.63 -26.38
CA ASP A 487 -3.23 -18.98 -26.90
C ASP A 487 -3.84 -18.99 -28.32
N ASN A 488 -4.59 -17.95 -28.69
CA ASN A 488 -5.20 -17.80 -30.01
C ASN A 488 -4.57 -16.68 -30.87
N ASN A 489 -3.38 -16.21 -30.51
CA ASN A 489 -2.72 -15.08 -31.17
C ASN A 489 -2.10 -15.42 -32.54
N GLN A 490 -2.76 -16.28 -33.33
CA GLN A 490 -2.36 -16.50 -34.71
C GLN A 490 -2.53 -15.19 -35.48
N PHE A 491 -1.41 -14.60 -35.92
CA PHE A 491 -1.34 -13.38 -36.73
C PHE A 491 -1.78 -12.05 -36.07
N GLY A 492 -1.82 -11.96 -34.72
CA GLY A 492 -2.10 -10.68 -34.06
C GLY A 492 -3.56 -10.22 -34.11
N ARG A 493 -4.50 -11.15 -34.32
CA ARG A 493 -5.96 -10.88 -34.37
C ARG A 493 -6.52 -10.55 -32.98
N TYR A 494 -7.61 -9.77 -32.94
CA TYR A 494 -8.40 -9.57 -31.72
C TYR A 494 -9.14 -10.87 -31.40
N THR A 495 -9.19 -11.27 -30.13
CA THR A 495 -9.86 -12.53 -29.73
C THR A 495 -10.77 -12.30 -28.54
N VAL A 496 -12.02 -12.78 -28.66
CA VAL A 496 -13.02 -12.76 -27.59
C VAL A 496 -13.75 -14.10 -27.53
N GLN A 497 -14.18 -14.46 -26.34
CA GLN A 497 -15.14 -15.53 -26.12
C GLN A 497 -16.55 -14.93 -26.13
N TYR A 498 -17.49 -15.61 -26.75
CA TYR A 498 -18.89 -15.19 -26.77
C TYR A 498 -19.84 -16.32 -26.33
N LEU A 499 -21.01 -15.91 -25.84
CA LEU A 499 -22.18 -16.77 -25.64
C LEU A 499 -23.38 -16.13 -26.35
N ALA A 500 -24.08 -16.92 -27.15
CA ALA A 500 -25.30 -16.55 -27.87
C ALA A 500 -26.14 -17.80 -28.16
N ASN A 501 -27.47 -17.63 -28.30
CA ASN A 501 -28.37 -18.72 -28.68
C ASN A 501 -28.12 -19.17 -30.13
N HIS A 502 -27.69 -18.25 -31.00
CA HIS A 502 -27.29 -18.52 -32.37
C HIS A 502 -25.79 -18.28 -32.61
N PRO A 503 -25.12 -19.09 -33.45
CA PRO A 503 -23.69 -18.93 -33.72
C PRO A 503 -23.42 -17.65 -34.53
N ILE A 504 -22.32 -16.96 -34.19
CA ILE A 504 -21.86 -15.80 -34.96
C ILE A 504 -21.09 -16.32 -36.18
N GLN A 505 -21.58 -16.00 -37.39
CA GLN A 505 -20.95 -16.40 -38.66
C GLN A 505 -20.47 -15.17 -39.43
N GLY A 506 -19.24 -15.24 -39.97
CA GLY A 506 -18.65 -14.20 -40.80
C GLY A 506 -17.12 -14.16 -40.68
N ASP A 507 -16.46 -13.59 -41.69
CA ASP A 507 -15.01 -13.31 -41.64
C ASP A 507 -14.80 -11.89 -41.11
N PHE A 508 -14.49 -11.81 -39.81
CA PHE A 508 -14.30 -10.54 -39.10
C PHE A 508 -12.83 -10.31 -38.73
N SER A 509 -12.48 -9.06 -38.45
CA SER A 509 -11.18 -8.72 -37.85
C SER A 509 -11.01 -9.27 -36.42
N VAL A 510 -12.11 -9.70 -35.81
CA VAL A 510 -12.19 -10.28 -34.46
C VAL A 510 -12.50 -11.77 -34.57
N ASN A 511 -11.71 -12.57 -33.84
CA ASN A 511 -11.95 -13.99 -33.67
C ASN A 511 -12.97 -14.21 -32.53
N PHE A 512 -14.20 -14.59 -32.89
CA PHE A 512 -15.27 -14.91 -31.96
C PHE A 512 -15.25 -16.42 -31.65
N LEU A 513 -14.84 -16.77 -30.43
CA LEU A 513 -14.78 -18.16 -29.96
C LEU A 513 -16.02 -18.52 -29.16
N ASP A 514 -16.77 -19.53 -29.57
CA ASP A 514 -17.94 -20.01 -28.84
C ASP A 514 -17.50 -20.56 -27.47
N SER A 515 -18.08 -20.01 -26.41
CA SER A 515 -17.77 -20.39 -25.03
C SER A 515 -17.99 -21.87 -24.71
N ARG A 516 -18.79 -22.59 -25.49
CA ARG A 516 -19.13 -24.01 -25.28
C ARG A 516 -18.14 -24.99 -25.89
N VAL A 517 -17.28 -24.55 -26.82
CA VAL A 517 -16.49 -25.44 -27.70
C VAL A 517 -14.99 -25.12 -27.64
N ILE A 518 -14.51 -24.49 -26.56
CA ILE A 518 -13.11 -24.05 -26.49
C ILE A 518 -12.17 -25.24 -26.25
N ASP A 519 -11.69 -25.84 -27.34
CA ASP A 519 -10.45 -26.61 -27.34
C ASP A 519 -9.27 -25.64 -27.22
N ARG A 520 -8.49 -25.74 -26.14
CA ARG A 520 -7.22 -25.01 -25.98
C ARG A 520 -6.22 -25.51 -27.01
N LYS A 521 -6.27 -24.99 -28.24
CA LYS A 521 -5.28 -25.29 -29.28
C LYS A 521 -3.93 -24.71 -28.87
N ASN A 522 -2.92 -25.56 -28.77
CA ASN A 522 -1.54 -25.18 -28.49
C ASN A 522 -0.96 -24.38 -29.68
N ALA A 523 -1.13 -23.06 -29.70
CA ALA A 523 -0.35 -22.22 -30.59
C ALA A 523 1.14 -22.23 -30.16
N ARG A 524 2.05 -22.41 -31.13
CA ARG A 524 3.49 -22.28 -30.88
C ARG A 524 3.82 -20.84 -30.49
N LEU A 525 4.27 -20.65 -29.25
CA LEU A 525 4.90 -19.41 -28.81
C LEU A 525 6.33 -19.38 -29.35
N ASN A 526 6.69 -18.28 -30.02
CA ASN A 526 8.06 -17.95 -30.41
C ASN A 526 8.41 -16.60 -29.77
N ARG A 527 8.45 -16.56 -28.43
CA ARG A 527 8.89 -15.36 -27.71
C ARG A 527 10.41 -15.24 -27.76
N LEU A 528 11.11 -16.38 -27.71
CA LEU A 528 12.55 -16.42 -27.63
C LEU A 528 13.15 -16.59 -29.03
N LYS A 529 14.10 -15.72 -29.36
CA LYS A 529 14.90 -15.80 -30.59
C LYS A 529 16.30 -16.27 -30.26
N ARG A 530 16.94 -16.90 -31.24
CA ARG A 530 18.35 -17.29 -31.19
C ARG A 530 19.12 -16.44 -32.22
N PRO A 531 19.56 -15.22 -31.85
CA PRO A 531 20.32 -14.38 -32.77
C PRO A 531 21.72 -14.95 -33.07
N ALA A 532 22.28 -15.75 -32.16
CA ALA A 532 23.55 -16.46 -32.33
C ALA A 532 23.53 -17.85 -31.67
N ASP A 533 24.50 -18.70 -31.99
CA ASP A 533 24.60 -20.08 -31.46
C ASP A 533 24.67 -20.16 -29.92
N ASP A 534 25.18 -19.12 -29.28
CA ASP A 534 25.36 -19.02 -27.82
C ASP A 534 24.36 -18.03 -27.17
N VAL A 535 23.55 -17.31 -27.94
CA VAL A 535 22.67 -16.25 -27.43
C VAL A 535 21.20 -16.63 -27.60
N ILE A 536 20.43 -16.48 -26.53
CA ILE A 536 18.97 -16.50 -26.53
C ILE A 536 18.50 -15.09 -26.14
N GLN A 537 17.55 -14.53 -26.87
CA GLN A 537 17.05 -13.18 -26.63
C GLN A 537 15.53 -13.15 -26.53
N ASP A 538 14.99 -12.36 -25.59
CA ASP A 538 13.55 -12.07 -25.56
C ASP A 538 13.20 -11.11 -26.70
N ALA A 539 12.35 -11.56 -27.64
CA ALA A 539 11.87 -10.73 -28.73
C ALA A 539 10.65 -9.87 -28.35
N GLY A 540 10.15 -10.02 -27.11
CA GLY A 540 8.90 -9.45 -26.65
C GLY A 540 7.67 -10.16 -27.24
N GLN A 541 6.49 -9.86 -26.69
CA GLN A 541 5.21 -10.38 -27.20
C GLN A 541 4.38 -9.25 -27.83
N LYS A 542 4.08 -9.37 -29.13
CA LYS A 542 3.07 -8.52 -29.80
C LYS A 542 1.69 -9.16 -29.64
N THR A 543 1.08 -9.02 -28.47
CA THR A 543 -0.29 -9.49 -28.19
C THR A 543 -1.26 -8.32 -28.15
N ARG A 544 -2.52 -8.54 -28.58
CA ARG A 544 -3.59 -7.54 -28.40
C ARG A 544 -3.97 -7.46 -26.92
N GLY A 545 -4.36 -6.27 -26.46
CA GLY A 545 -4.87 -6.06 -25.11
C GLY A 545 -6.30 -6.56 -24.92
N VAL A 546 -6.69 -6.80 -23.67
CA VAL A 546 -8.05 -7.24 -23.27
C VAL A 546 -9.10 -6.19 -23.65
N LEU A 547 -8.96 -4.94 -23.19
CA LEU A 547 -9.88 -3.84 -23.55
C LEU A 547 -9.92 -3.60 -25.06
N ASN A 548 -8.77 -3.66 -25.72
CA ASN A 548 -8.68 -3.49 -27.17
C ASN A 548 -9.52 -4.54 -27.92
N SER A 549 -9.45 -5.80 -27.49
CA SER A 549 -10.18 -6.90 -28.14
C SER A 549 -11.68 -6.82 -27.89
N ILE A 550 -12.10 -6.48 -26.66
CA ILE A 550 -13.53 -6.33 -26.32
C ILE A 550 -14.15 -5.14 -27.04
N CYS A 551 -13.49 -3.98 -27.04
CA CYS A 551 -14.03 -2.79 -27.69
C CYS A 551 -14.10 -2.93 -29.22
N GLU A 552 -13.14 -3.64 -29.84
CA GLU A 552 -13.23 -3.97 -31.27
C GLU A 552 -14.35 -4.97 -31.57
N ALA A 553 -14.57 -5.96 -30.69
CA ALA A 553 -15.69 -6.89 -30.80
C ALA A 553 -17.04 -6.18 -30.72
N ILE A 554 -17.22 -5.31 -29.73
CA ILE A 554 -18.45 -4.50 -29.58
C ILE A 554 -18.67 -3.68 -30.85
N TYR A 555 -17.65 -2.93 -31.31
CA TYR A 555 -17.74 -2.17 -32.55
C TYR A 555 -18.18 -3.03 -33.74
N THR A 556 -17.60 -4.24 -33.88
CA THR A 556 -17.94 -5.18 -34.96
C THR A 556 -19.41 -5.60 -34.89
N LEU A 557 -19.93 -5.94 -33.70
CA LEU A 557 -21.34 -6.28 -33.51
C LEU A 557 -22.28 -5.12 -33.86
N LEU A 558 -21.92 -3.88 -33.51
CA LEU A 558 -22.73 -2.68 -33.78
C LEU A 558 -22.78 -2.31 -35.26
N THR A 559 -21.62 -2.35 -35.92
CA THR A 559 -21.48 -1.95 -37.34
C THR A 559 -22.14 -2.98 -38.25
N HIS A 560 -21.99 -4.27 -37.96
CA HIS A 560 -22.63 -5.35 -38.72
C HIS A 560 -24.07 -5.64 -38.26
N GLN A 561 -24.58 -4.92 -37.26
CA GLN A 561 -25.95 -5.05 -36.73
C GLN A 561 -26.30 -6.47 -36.27
N ILE A 562 -25.33 -7.18 -35.70
CA ILE A 562 -25.49 -8.58 -35.30
C ILE A 562 -26.38 -8.72 -34.05
N SER A 563 -26.37 -7.71 -33.17
CA SER A 563 -27.14 -7.69 -31.93
C SER A 563 -27.46 -6.26 -31.48
N THR A 564 -28.62 -6.09 -30.82
CA THR A 564 -29.05 -4.84 -30.16
C THR A 564 -28.88 -4.89 -28.63
N ASN A 565 -28.58 -6.06 -28.07
CA ASN A 565 -28.46 -6.29 -26.62
C ASN A 565 -27.11 -6.96 -26.34
N ILE A 566 -26.17 -6.20 -25.78
CA ILE A 566 -24.79 -6.66 -25.59
C ILE A 566 -24.42 -6.55 -24.10
N VAL A 567 -23.90 -7.64 -23.55
CA VAL A 567 -23.27 -7.67 -22.23
C VAL A 567 -21.78 -7.94 -22.41
N ALA A 568 -20.93 -6.98 -22.06
CA ALA A 568 -19.48 -7.13 -22.15
C ALA A 568 -18.87 -7.09 -20.76
N THR A 569 -18.02 -8.07 -20.45
CA THR A 569 -17.38 -8.20 -19.14
C THR A 569 -15.87 -8.07 -19.25
N VAL A 570 -15.26 -7.26 -18.39
CA VAL A 570 -13.79 -7.08 -18.33
C VAL A 570 -13.31 -6.95 -16.89
N SER A 571 -12.03 -7.27 -16.67
CA SER A 571 -11.40 -7.06 -15.36
C SER A 571 -10.85 -5.64 -15.26
N ILE A 572 -10.94 -4.99 -14.08
CA ILE A 572 -10.29 -3.69 -13.81
C ILE A 572 -8.79 -3.74 -14.16
N GLN A 573 -8.14 -4.87 -13.89
CA GLN A 573 -6.72 -5.12 -14.17
C GLN A 573 -6.34 -5.07 -15.66
N SER A 574 -7.33 -5.01 -16.56
CA SER A 574 -7.10 -4.75 -17.97
C SER A 574 -6.67 -3.30 -18.26
N LEU A 575 -6.91 -2.39 -17.30
CA LEU A 575 -6.34 -1.05 -17.28
C LEU A 575 -4.85 -1.13 -16.96
N LYS A 576 -4.02 -0.66 -17.88
CA LYS A 576 -2.57 -0.59 -17.73
C LYS A 576 -2.05 0.75 -18.23
N LYS A 577 -1.04 1.30 -17.55
CA LYS A 577 -0.28 2.44 -18.06
C LYS A 577 0.65 1.99 -19.18
N THR A 578 0.79 2.82 -20.20
CA THR A 578 1.65 2.64 -21.37
C THR A 578 2.38 3.95 -21.64
N ASP A 579 3.41 3.93 -22.48
CA ASP A 579 4.17 5.14 -22.82
C ASP A 579 3.32 6.26 -23.46
N THR A 580 2.14 5.92 -23.98
CA THR A 580 1.24 6.83 -24.72
C THR A 580 -0.13 7.04 -24.02
N GLY A 581 -0.20 6.85 -22.71
CA GLY A 581 -1.43 6.95 -21.92
C GLY A 581 -1.78 5.61 -21.26
N ASP A 582 -3.04 5.21 -21.30
CA ASP A 582 -3.50 3.93 -20.74
C ASP A 582 -4.27 3.10 -21.78
N THR A 583 -4.58 1.86 -21.40
CA THR A 583 -5.33 0.93 -22.26
C THR A 583 -6.82 1.26 -22.38
N LEU A 584 -7.37 2.18 -21.57
CA LEU A 584 -8.79 2.56 -21.62
C LEU A 584 -9.14 3.41 -22.83
N LYS A 585 -8.14 4.06 -23.44
CA LYS A 585 -8.27 4.73 -24.76
C LYS A 585 -8.92 3.84 -25.83
N HIS A 586 -8.82 2.51 -25.70
CA HIS A 586 -9.44 1.58 -26.64
C HIS A 586 -10.98 1.56 -26.57
N PHE A 587 -11.59 2.04 -25.48
CA PHE A 587 -13.05 2.16 -25.37
C PHE A 587 -13.62 3.11 -26.41
N GLU A 588 -12.85 4.13 -26.79
CA GLU A 588 -13.20 5.08 -27.87
C GLU A 588 -13.51 4.38 -29.21
N LYS A 589 -12.91 3.20 -29.46
CA LYS A 589 -13.13 2.44 -30.69
C LYS A 589 -14.59 2.05 -30.92
N ILE A 590 -15.39 1.90 -29.85
CA ILE A 590 -16.81 1.56 -29.95
C ILE A 590 -17.56 2.60 -30.80
N PHE A 591 -17.15 3.87 -30.72
CA PHE A 591 -17.84 5.00 -31.35
C PHE A 591 -17.00 5.68 -32.44
N ARG A 592 -15.92 5.03 -32.92
CA ARG A 592 -14.95 5.65 -33.84
C ARG A 592 -15.56 6.22 -35.13
N ASP A 593 -16.60 5.57 -35.65
CA ASP A 593 -17.27 6.04 -36.87
C ASP A 593 -18.20 7.23 -36.62
N ALA A 594 -18.55 7.51 -35.37
CA ALA A 594 -19.41 8.63 -34.97
C ALA A 594 -18.61 9.84 -34.44
N TYR A 595 -17.29 9.86 -34.64
CA TYR A 595 -16.40 10.94 -34.18
C TYR A 595 -15.41 11.33 -35.26
N ASN A 596 -15.24 12.63 -35.47
CA ASN A 596 -14.26 13.18 -36.40
C ASN A 596 -12.99 13.57 -35.62
N GLU A 597 -11.96 12.71 -35.67
CA GLU A 597 -10.70 12.96 -34.97
C GLU A 597 -9.97 14.23 -35.44
N ARG A 598 -10.13 14.63 -36.72
CA ARG A 598 -9.45 15.82 -37.26
C ARG A 598 -10.05 17.12 -36.74
N GLU A 599 -11.37 17.14 -36.58
CA GLU A 599 -12.11 18.32 -36.11
C GLU A 599 -12.34 18.30 -34.59
N GLY A 600 -12.16 17.14 -33.95
CA GLY A 600 -12.44 16.97 -32.52
C GLY A 600 -13.93 16.98 -32.18
N THR A 601 -14.81 16.65 -33.14
CA THR A 601 -16.27 16.81 -33.04
C THR A 601 -17.03 15.50 -33.19
N VAL A 602 -18.21 15.41 -32.56
CA VAL A 602 -19.13 14.27 -32.66
C VAL A 602 -20.00 14.41 -33.92
N ILE A 603 -20.18 13.31 -34.65
CA ILE A 603 -21.07 13.24 -35.82
C ILE A 603 -22.47 12.84 -35.33
N SER A 604 -23.30 13.84 -35.02
CA SER A 604 -24.60 13.64 -34.35
C SER A 604 -25.52 12.63 -35.05
N THR A 605 -25.59 12.62 -36.38
CA THR A 605 -26.45 11.70 -37.14
C THR A 605 -26.03 10.24 -36.98
N ARG A 606 -24.72 9.96 -36.96
CA ARG A 606 -24.18 8.61 -36.73
C ARG A 606 -24.37 8.19 -35.28
N MET A 607 -24.19 9.12 -34.34
CA MET A 607 -24.42 8.87 -32.92
C MET A 607 -25.90 8.51 -32.65
N GLN A 608 -26.83 9.26 -33.23
CA GLN A 608 -28.28 8.96 -33.20
C GLN A 608 -28.61 7.62 -33.88
N GLY A 609 -27.90 7.25 -34.95
CA GLY A 609 -28.06 5.95 -35.61
C GLY A 609 -27.55 4.75 -34.77
N ILE A 610 -26.69 4.99 -33.79
CA ILE A 610 -26.31 3.98 -32.78
C ILE A 610 -27.37 3.94 -31.69
N SER A 611 -27.76 5.10 -31.13
CA SER A 611 -28.71 5.16 -30.01
C SER A 611 -30.13 4.72 -30.35
N SER A 612 -30.54 4.81 -31.63
CA SER A 612 -31.83 4.29 -32.09
C SER A 612 -31.96 2.76 -31.98
N ARG A 613 -30.83 2.05 -31.93
CA ARG A 613 -30.75 0.58 -31.78
C ARG A 613 -30.28 0.15 -30.40
N ILE A 614 -29.50 1.01 -29.73
CA ILE A 614 -28.99 0.80 -28.38
C ILE A 614 -29.20 2.07 -27.59
N LYS A 615 -30.40 2.23 -27.02
CA LYS A 615 -30.74 3.42 -26.25
C LYS A 615 -30.02 3.45 -24.91
N HIS A 616 -29.84 2.31 -24.24
CA HIS A 616 -29.26 2.25 -22.90
C HIS A 616 -27.77 1.93 -22.93
N LEU A 617 -26.94 2.88 -22.47
CA LEU A 617 -25.49 2.69 -22.33
C LEU A 617 -25.12 2.67 -20.85
N PHE A 618 -25.02 1.47 -20.27
CA PHE A 618 -24.76 1.31 -18.84
C PHE A 618 -23.35 0.77 -18.62
N ILE A 619 -22.54 1.55 -17.91
CA ILE A 619 -21.17 1.18 -17.55
C ILE A 619 -21.15 0.98 -16.04
N MET A 620 -21.01 -0.27 -15.60
CA MET A 620 -20.96 -0.61 -14.18
C MET A 620 -19.55 -0.97 -13.76
N ILE A 621 -19.04 -0.27 -12.74
CA ILE A 621 -17.77 -0.56 -12.06
C ILE A 621 -18.13 -1.13 -10.69
N ASP A 622 -18.03 -2.44 -10.54
CA ASP A 622 -18.33 -3.18 -9.31
C ASP A 622 -17.05 -3.41 -8.50
N GLU A 623 -17.15 -3.27 -7.18
CA GLU A 623 -16.01 -3.29 -6.24
C GLU A 623 -14.89 -2.32 -6.65
N ILE A 624 -15.22 -1.04 -6.92
CA ILE A 624 -14.26 -0.03 -7.40
C ILE A 624 -13.03 0.14 -6.49
N THR A 625 -13.18 -0.05 -5.19
CA THR A 625 -12.10 0.05 -4.18
C THR A 625 -11.42 -1.30 -3.94
N GLY A 626 -11.87 -2.36 -4.62
CA GLY A 626 -11.32 -3.70 -4.54
C GLY A 626 -10.09 -3.94 -5.41
N ASP A 627 -9.72 -2.99 -6.26
CA ASP A 627 -8.49 -2.98 -7.06
C ASP A 627 -8.04 -1.53 -7.28
N ASP A 628 -6.74 -1.31 -7.12
CA ASP A 628 -6.08 -0.02 -7.23
C ASP A 628 -6.41 0.77 -8.52
N GLY A 629 -6.74 0.08 -9.62
CA GLY A 629 -7.05 0.72 -10.90
C GLY A 629 -8.45 1.30 -11.02
N GLY A 630 -9.34 1.06 -10.06
CA GLY A 630 -10.77 1.39 -10.17
C GLY A 630 -11.07 2.87 -10.35
N VAL A 631 -10.40 3.75 -9.60
CA VAL A 631 -10.62 5.21 -9.67
C VAL A 631 -10.14 5.79 -10.99
N GLU A 632 -8.97 5.36 -11.48
CA GLU A 632 -8.47 5.78 -12.80
C GLU A 632 -9.39 5.31 -13.92
N PHE A 633 -9.94 4.09 -13.80
CA PHE A 633 -10.93 3.57 -14.74
C PHE A 633 -12.18 4.46 -14.81
N LEU A 634 -12.74 4.82 -13.66
CA LEU A 634 -13.89 5.74 -13.55
C LEU A 634 -13.57 7.09 -14.20
N GLN A 635 -12.40 7.66 -13.91
CA GLN A 635 -12.00 8.95 -14.46
C GLN A 635 -11.79 8.91 -15.99
N GLY A 636 -11.24 7.82 -16.52
CA GLY A 636 -11.10 7.63 -17.96
C GLY A 636 -12.45 7.48 -18.67
N ILE A 637 -13.38 6.70 -18.10
CA ILE A 637 -14.76 6.58 -18.62
C ILE A 637 -15.47 7.94 -18.63
N ALA A 638 -15.36 8.72 -17.55
CA ALA A 638 -15.94 10.06 -17.47
C ALA A 638 -15.41 10.99 -18.57
N LYS A 639 -14.09 10.96 -18.83
CA LYS A 639 -13.46 11.72 -19.93
C LYS A 639 -14.00 11.30 -21.30
N ILE A 640 -14.15 9.99 -21.54
CA ILE A 640 -14.66 9.47 -22.81
C ILE A 640 -16.13 9.85 -23.01
N ILE A 641 -16.98 9.71 -21.99
CA ILE A 641 -18.39 10.12 -22.06
C ILE A 641 -18.51 11.61 -22.41
N SER A 642 -17.69 12.46 -21.79
CA SER A 642 -17.66 13.89 -22.10
C SER A 642 -17.17 14.17 -23.52
N LYS A 643 -16.07 13.53 -23.96
CA LYS A 643 -15.48 13.70 -25.31
C LYS A 643 -16.46 13.31 -26.42
N TYR A 644 -17.18 12.20 -26.25
CA TYR A 644 -18.16 11.69 -27.21
C TYR A 644 -19.58 12.20 -26.96
N GLN A 645 -19.76 13.09 -25.97
CA GLN A 645 -21.03 13.71 -25.59
C GLN A 645 -22.17 12.70 -25.30
N LEU A 646 -21.83 11.50 -24.81
CA LEU A 646 -22.78 10.39 -24.68
C LEU A 646 -23.88 10.62 -23.64
N ASN A 647 -23.74 11.65 -22.80
CA ASN A 647 -24.73 12.07 -21.81
C ASN A 647 -25.66 13.21 -22.31
N LEU A 648 -25.47 13.73 -23.53
CA LEU A 648 -26.33 14.80 -24.06
C LEU A 648 -27.63 14.22 -24.64
N PRO A 649 -28.82 14.71 -24.24
CA PRO A 649 -30.11 14.21 -24.71
C PRO A 649 -30.28 14.21 -26.24
N GLN A 650 -29.64 15.16 -26.92
CA GLN A 650 -29.69 15.30 -28.39
C GLN A 650 -29.17 14.08 -29.15
N HIS A 651 -28.32 13.26 -28.53
CA HIS A 651 -27.76 12.05 -29.14
C HIS A 651 -28.58 10.80 -28.83
N GLY A 652 -29.61 10.89 -27.98
CA GLY A 652 -30.61 9.84 -27.76
C GLY A 652 -30.25 8.72 -26.79
N PHE A 653 -29.07 8.74 -26.17
CA PHE A 653 -28.67 7.73 -25.19
C PHE A 653 -29.24 8.01 -23.78
N ASN A 654 -29.64 6.95 -23.08
CA ASN A 654 -29.72 6.90 -21.63
C ASN A 654 -28.40 6.32 -21.10
N THR A 655 -27.44 7.21 -20.78
CA THR A 655 -26.10 6.83 -20.33
C THR A 655 -26.00 6.85 -18.81
N LYS A 656 -25.55 5.74 -18.21
CA LYS A 656 -25.34 5.59 -16.77
C LYS A 656 -23.93 5.12 -16.46
N ILE A 657 -23.27 5.81 -15.54
CA ILE A 657 -22.07 5.32 -14.86
C ILE A 657 -22.50 4.85 -13.48
N ILE A 658 -22.46 3.54 -13.27
CA ILE A 658 -22.91 2.88 -12.05
C ILE A 658 -21.67 2.44 -11.27
N ILE A 659 -21.50 2.94 -10.05
CA ILE A 659 -20.40 2.58 -9.16
C ILE A 659 -21.00 1.76 -8.03
N ALA A 660 -20.61 0.49 -7.89
CA ALA A 660 -21.07 -0.36 -6.81
C ALA A 660 -19.91 -0.72 -5.90
N ASP A 661 -20.00 -0.34 -4.63
CA ASP A 661 -19.03 -0.78 -3.62
C ASP A 661 -19.65 -0.78 -2.24
N ALA A 662 -19.44 -1.86 -1.48
CA ALA A 662 -19.94 -1.95 -0.12
C ALA A 662 -18.99 -1.32 0.91
N SER A 663 -17.75 -0.99 0.52
CA SER A 663 -16.81 -0.29 1.40
C SER A 663 -17.22 1.17 1.59
N ILE A 664 -17.70 1.84 0.54
CA ILE A 664 -18.07 3.26 0.57
C ILE A 664 -19.49 3.41 1.14
N VAL A 665 -19.69 4.25 2.15
CA VAL A 665 -20.99 4.39 2.86
C VAL A 665 -21.56 5.82 2.84
N HIS A 666 -20.79 6.82 2.41
CA HIS A 666 -21.19 8.24 2.48
C HIS A 666 -20.75 9.08 1.27
N LYS A 667 -21.53 10.10 0.88
CA LYS A 667 -21.22 11.00 -0.26
C LYS A 667 -19.88 11.68 -0.14
N ASP A 668 -19.47 12.06 1.06
CA ASP A 668 -18.21 12.78 1.23
C ASP A 668 -17.00 11.87 1.04
N VAL A 669 -17.14 10.56 1.35
CA VAL A 669 -16.10 9.56 1.01
C VAL A 669 -16.07 9.35 -0.50
N ILE A 670 -17.23 9.35 -1.17
CA ILE A 670 -17.29 9.33 -2.64
C ILE A 670 -16.52 10.51 -3.23
N THR A 671 -16.80 11.73 -2.79
CA THR A 671 -16.12 12.94 -3.28
C THR A 671 -14.62 12.90 -2.97
N GLN A 672 -14.26 12.65 -1.71
CA GLN A 672 -12.87 12.70 -1.26
C GLN A 672 -12.01 11.59 -1.87
N HIS A 673 -12.56 10.39 -2.06
CA HIS A 673 -11.83 9.25 -2.61
C HIS A 673 -11.92 9.17 -4.13
N LEU A 674 -13.09 9.35 -4.75
CA LEU A 674 -13.27 9.04 -6.18
C LEU A 674 -13.01 10.23 -7.12
N GLU A 675 -12.91 11.47 -6.62
CA GLU A 675 -12.62 12.61 -7.50
C GLU A 675 -11.14 12.76 -7.87
N ASP A 676 -10.21 12.41 -6.97
CA ASP A 676 -8.78 12.52 -7.24
C ASP A 676 -8.18 11.18 -7.68
N THR A 677 -7.43 11.22 -8.78
CA THR A 677 -6.73 10.08 -9.38
C THR A 677 -5.28 9.96 -8.92
N SER A 678 -4.80 10.90 -8.09
CA SER A 678 -3.48 10.79 -7.48
C SER A 678 -3.34 9.44 -6.78
N ALA A 679 -2.20 8.77 -6.99
CA ALA A 679 -2.03 7.44 -6.43
C ALA A 679 -2.07 7.51 -4.90
N GLU A 680 -2.83 6.59 -4.33
CA GLU A 680 -3.01 6.49 -2.89
C GLU A 680 -2.81 5.04 -2.47
N PRO A 681 -2.24 4.77 -1.30
CA PRO A 681 -2.27 3.41 -0.80
C PRO A 681 -3.57 3.15 -0.06
N ASP A 682 -3.77 1.91 0.41
CA ASP A 682 -4.89 1.58 1.29
C ASP A 682 -4.93 2.51 2.51
N LYS A 683 -6.14 2.89 2.92
CA LYS A 683 -6.39 3.80 4.04
C LYS A 683 -7.74 3.57 4.69
N ILE A 684 -7.91 4.09 5.90
CA ILE A 684 -9.17 4.12 6.63
C ILE A 684 -9.67 5.55 6.69
N TYR A 685 -10.86 5.78 6.12
CA TYR A 685 -11.58 7.02 6.33
C TYR A 685 -12.20 7.03 7.72
N PHE A 686 -11.95 8.09 8.46
CA PHE A 686 -12.44 8.26 9.81
C PHE A 686 -13.21 9.57 9.93
N ARG A 687 -14.45 9.50 10.41
CA ARG A 687 -15.28 10.69 10.58
C ARG A 687 -16.23 10.57 11.77
N LYS A 688 -16.37 11.67 12.53
CA LYS A 688 -17.38 11.78 13.59
C LYS A 688 -18.77 11.97 12.97
N VAL A 689 -19.76 11.26 13.49
CA VAL A 689 -21.17 11.45 13.11
C VAL A 689 -21.75 12.60 13.92
N GLU A 690 -22.21 13.65 13.23
CA GLU A 690 -22.80 14.83 13.87
C GLU A 690 -24.11 14.50 14.61
N PRO A 691 -24.33 15.02 15.82
CA PRO A 691 -25.57 14.77 16.59
C PRO A 691 -26.85 15.17 15.86
N ALA A 692 -26.82 16.25 15.08
CA ALA A 692 -27.97 16.70 14.28
C ALA A 692 -28.43 15.66 13.24
N ASN A 693 -27.52 14.82 12.75
CA ASN A 693 -27.84 13.71 11.85
C ASN A 693 -28.41 12.48 12.61
N LEU A 694 -28.19 12.41 13.92
CA LEU A 694 -28.79 11.41 14.81
C LEU A 694 -30.20 11.84 15.27
N GLU A 695 -30.45 13.15 15.41
CA GLU A 695 -31.74 13.72 15.82
C GLU A 695 -32.80 13.75 14.69
N GLN A 696 -32.39 13.70 13.43
CA GLN A 696 -33.31 13.49 12.29
C GLN A 696 -33.87 12.06 12.22
N ASN A 697 -33.31 11.13 13.01
CA ASN A 697 -33.86 9.80 13.14
C ASN A 697 -35.04 9.85 14.12
N SER A 698 -36.24 9.56 13.62
CA SER A 698 -37.42 9.38 14.48
C SER A 698 -37.11 8.32 15.55
N PRO A 699 -37.67 8.41 16.77
CA PRO A 699 -37.57 7.35 17.79
C PRO A 699 -37.97 5.95 17.28
N SER A 700 -38.70 5.89 16.16
CA SER A 700 -39.16 4.69 15.46
C SER A 700 -38.18 4.10 14.43
N ASP A 701 -37.12 4.81 14.02
CA ASP A 701 -36.09 4.30 13.09
C ASP A 701 -34.71 4.88 13.44
N PRO A 702 -34.02 4.30 14.43
CA PRO A 702 -32.76 4.87 14.93
C PRO A 702 -31.54 4.67 14.00
N TYR A 703 -31.69 4.02 12.83
CA TYR A 703 -30.55 3.39 12.13
C TYR A 703 -30.43 3.63 10.62
N GLN A 704 -31.27 4.50 10.02
CA GLN A 704 -31.27 4.84 8.59
C GLN A 704 -30.95 3.64 7.68
N ALA A 705 -31.77 2.59 7.78
CA ALA A 705 -31.54 1.29 7.13
C ALA A 705 -31.46 1.39 5.59
N LEU A 706 -32.10 2.40 5.00
CA LEU A 706 -32.07 2.72 3.57
C LEU A 706 -32.01 4.25 3.41
N SER A 707 -31.14 4.74 2.53
CA SER A 707 -31.07 6.17 2.24
C SER A 707 -30.73 6.48 0.79
N ILE A 708 -31.21 7.63 0.32
CA ILE A 708 -30.93 8.21 -0.98
C ILE A 708 -30.36 9.62 -0.79
N GLN A 709 -29.24 9.92 -1.44
CA GLN A 709 -28.59 11.23 -1.37
C GLN A 709 -28.27 11.73 -2.77
N GLN A 710 -28.78 12.93 -3.12
CA GLN A 710 -28.47 13.59 -4.38
C GLN A 710 -27.34 14.60 -4.20
N PHE A 711 -26.42 14.65 -5.14
CA PHE A 711 -25.28 15.57 -5.14
C PHE A 711 -24.72 15.75 -6.56
N LYS A 712 -23.72 16.63 -6.72
CA LYS A 712 -22.95 16.77 -7.97
C LYS A 712 -21.64 16.02 -7.83
N PHE A 713 -21.30 15.20 -8.83
CA PHE A 713 -20.00 14.55 -8.94
C PHE A 713 -19.38 14.90 -10.28
N LYS A 714 -18.19 15.49 -10.27
CA LYS A 714 -17.49 15.95 -11.50
C LYS A 714 -18.37 16.83 -12.42
N GLY A 715 -19.25 17.63 -11.83
CA GLY A 715 -20.14 18.55 -12.54
C GLY A 715 -21.44 17.95 -13.08
N TRP A 716 -21.65 16.63 -13.00
CA TRP A 716 -22.90 15.96 -13.38
C TRP A 716 -23.73 15.58 -12.16
N ASP A 717 -25.04 15.39 -12.37
CA ASP A 717 -25.94 14.89 -11.33
C ASP A 717 -25.58 13.46 -10.94
N ALA A 718 -25.57 13.24 -9.62
CA ALA A 718 -25.24 11.98 -8.99
C ALA A 718 -26.24 11.64 -7.88
N THR A 719 -26.54 10.35 -7.78
CA THR A 719 -27.40 9.80 -6.71
C THR A 719 -26.65 8.67 -6.02
N ALA A 720 -26.57 8.71 -4.68
CA ALA A 720 -26.09 7.60 -3.86
C ALA A 720 -27.25 6.89 -3.16
N ILE A 721 -27.31 5.56 -3.29
CA ILE A 721 -28.29 4.68 -2.65
C ILE A 721 -27.54 3.76 -1.69
N ASN A 722 -27.73 3.96 -0.38
CA ASN A 722 -27.11 3.16 0.67
C ASN A 722 -28.14 2.29 1.40
N ALA A 723 -27.73 1.11 1.85
CA ALA A 723 -28.54 0.23 2.70
C ALA A 723 -27.69 -0.38 3.82
N ASN A 724 -28.02 -0.08 5.08
CA ASN A 724 -27.33 -0.60 6.26
C ASN A 724 -28.17 -1.73 6.86
N SER A 725 -27.66 -2.96 6.83
CA SER A 725 -28.36 -4.13 7.37
C SER A 725 -27.41 -5.31 7.58
N TYR A 726 -27.85 -6.30 8.35
CA TYR A 726 -27.17 -7.60 8.46
C TYR A 726 -28.19 -8.75 8.41
N PRO A 727 -27.87 -9.89 7.74
CA PRO A 727 -28.81 -10.99 7.57
C PRO A 727 -28.86 -11.89 8.82
N ALA A 728 -29.30 -11.36 9.96
CA ALA A 728 -29.57 -12.10 11.19
C ALA A 728 -30.65 -11.40 12.01
N SER A 729 -31.33 -12.11 12.93
CA SER A 729 -32.14 -11.45 13.97
C SER A 729 -31.28 -10.93 15.13
N ARG A 730 -30.15 -11.59 15.38
CA ARG A 730 -29.17 -11.24 16.40
C ARG A 730 -27.80 -11.75 16.00
N LEU A 731 -26.77 -10.98 16.32
CA LEU A 731 -25.38 -11.30 16.01
C LEU A 731 -24.57 -11.43 17.30
N HIS A 732 -24.05 -12.62 17.55
CA HIS A 732 -23.09 -12.86 18.62
C HIS A 732 -21.68 -12.68 18.07
N ILE A 733 -20.89 -11.82 18.69
CA ILE A 733 -19.51 -11.56 18.28
C ILE A 733 -18.59 -11.99 19.41
N SER A 734 -17.70 -12.93 19.13
CA SER A 734 -16.67 -13.39 20.07
C SER A 734 -15.29 -12.95 19.59
N TYR A 735 -14.48 -12.39 20.48
CA TYR A 735 -13.09 -12.05 20.24
C TYR A 735 -12.21 -12.97 21.09
N LYS A 736 -11.32 -13.71 20.45
CA LYS A 736 -10.30 -14.54 21.10
C LYS A 736 -8.94 -13.95 20.80
N VAL A 737 -8.38 -13.28 21.79
CA VAL A 737 -7.17 -12.47 21.65
C VAL A 737 -6.01 -13.18 22.34
N PHE A 738 -5.04 -13.60 21.55
CA PHE A 738 -3.81 -14.23 22.03
C PHE A 738 -2.70 -13.19 22.05
N VAL A 739 -2.11 -12.91 23.21
CA VAL A 739 -0.94 -12.03 23.31
C VAL A 739 0.24 -12.83 23.80
N GLU A 740 1.28 -12.92 22.97
CA GLU A 740 2.61 -13.41 23.37
C GLU A 740 3.42 -12.23 23.91
N SER A 741 3.54 -12.14 25.23
CA SER A 741 4.48 -11.19 25.83
C SER A 741 5.90 -11.75 25.76
N TYR A 742 6.86 -10.94 25.35
CA TYR A 742 8.26 -11.31 25.38
C TYR A 742 9.17 -10.09 25.55
N LYS A 743 10.32 -10.32 26.20
CA LYS A 743 11.40 -9.35 26.27
C LYS A 743 12.08 -9.18 24.91
N PHE A 744 12.10 -7.97 24.36
CA PHE A 744 12.78 -7.69 23.09
C PHE A 744 14.29 -7.87 23.24
N ARG A 745 14.91 -8.65 22.35
CA ARG A 745 16.38 -8.76 22.23
C ARG A 745 16.79 -8.56 20.77
N GLU A 746 17.79 -7.70 20.53
CA GLU A 746 18.22 -7.32 19.17
C GLU A 746 18.73 -8.51 18.33
N GLU A 747 19.13 -9.62 18.95
CA GLU A 747 19.66 -10.83 18.29
C GLU A 747 18.59 -11.86 17.88
N GLU A 748 17.32 -11.58 18.12
CA GLU A 748 16.26 -12.54 17.86
C GLU A 748 15.99 -12.71 16.36
N ARG A 749 16.27 -13.92 15.87
CA ARG A 749 16.17 -14.28 14.45
C ARG A 749 14.74 -14.10 13.93
N LEU A 750 14.62 -13.90 12.62
CA LEU A 750 13.38 -13.72 11.81
C LEU A 750 12.24 -14.74 12.03
N LYS A 751 12.38 -15.74 12.92
CA LYS A 751 11.54 -16.94 13.05
C LYS A 751 10.69 -17.04 14.33
N LYS A 752 10.64 -16.01 15.19
CA LYS A 752 9.88 -16.08 16.45
C LYS A 752 8.36 -16.26 16.31
N GLU A 753 7.79 -16.19 15.11
CA GLU A 753 6.34 -16.32 14.86
C GLU A 753 5.74 -17.71 15.13
N ASP A 754 6.53 -18.75 15.42
CA ASP A 754 6.04 -20.14 15.43
C ASP A 754 5.15 -20.49 16.64
N ASN A 755 5.46 -20.01 17.85
CA ASN A 755 4.74 -20.44 19.06
C ASN A 755 3.33 -19.85 19.19
N LEU A 756 3.19 -18.54 19.01
CA LEU A 756 1.87 -17.88 19.04
C LEU A 756 0.94 -18.42 17.96
N THR A 757 1.47 -18.61 16.74
CA THR A 757 0.73 -19.18 15.61
C THR A 757 0.21 -20.58 15.93
N LYS A 758 1.03 -21.44 16.54
CA LYS A 758 0.62 -22.79 16.95
C LYS A 758 -0.51 -22.76 17.97
N ASN A 759 -0.45 -21.89 18.98
CA ASN A 759 -1.49 -21.76 20.00
C ASN A 759 -2.81 -21.26 19.38
N LEU A 760 -2.74 -20.26 18.51
CA LEU A 760 -3.91 -19.71 17.83
C LEU A 760 -4.58 -20.78 16.93
N GLN A 761 -3.80 -21.55 16.15
CA GLN A 761 -4.34 -22.66 15.37
C GLN A 761 -4.98 -23.76 16.22
N ALA A 762 -4.42 -24.06 17.40
CA ALA A 762 -4.96 -25.08 18.30
C ALA A 762 -6.33 -24.67 18.88
N GLU A 763 -6.52 -23.38 19.17
CA GLU A 763 -7.82 -22.85 19.59
C GLU A 763 -8.85 -22.91 18.46
N ILE A 764 -8.47 -22.49 17.24
CA ILE A 764 -9.35 -22.58 16.07
C ILE A 764 -9.79 -24.03 15.84
N LEU A 765 -8.86 -24.98 15.93
CA LEU A 765 -9.16 -26.41 15.83
C LEU A 765 -10.18 -26.84 16.89
N THR A 766 -9.99 -26.42 18.14
CA THR A 766 -10.88 -26.74 19.25
C THR A 766 -12.30 -26.22 19.00
N ASP A 767 -12.44 -24.98 18.54
CA ASP A 767 -13.76 -24.40 18.22
C ASP A 767 -14.43 -25.09 17.03
N ILE A 768 -13.67 -25.44 15.99
CA ILE A 768 -14.19 -26.20 14.85
C ILE A 768 -14.73 -27.56 15.32
N GLU A 769 -13.98 -28.28 16.15
CA GLU A 769 -14.39 -29.59 16.68
C GLU A 769 -15.66 -29.49 17.52
N LEU A 770 -15.75 -28.49 18.40
CA LEU A 770 -16.96 -28.23 19.19
C LEU A 770 -18.18 -27.97 18.32
N LEU A 771 -18.04 -27.20 17.24
CA LEU A 771 -19.13 -26.91 16.31
C LEU A 771 -19.50 -28.11 15.43
N LEU A 772 -18.53 -28.92 15.01
CA LEU A 772 -18.79 -30.11 14.20
C LEU A 772 -19.57 -31.19 14.94
N ASN A 773 -19.35 -31.30 16.27
CA ASN A 773 -20.04 -32.25 17.15
C ASN A 773 -21.48 -31.83 17.49
N ARG A 774 -21.90 -30.63 17.08
CA ARG A 774 -23.26 -30.13 17.26
C ARG A 774 -24.16 -30.50 16.08
N SER A 775 -25.35 -31.01 16.36
CA SER A 775 -26.34 -31.40 15.33
C SER A 775 -27.08 -30.21 14.72
N ASP A 776 -27.19 -29.09 15.45
CA ASP A 776 -27.86 -27.86 14.99
C ASP A 776 -27.01 -27.02 14.03
N VAL A 777 -25.71 -27.33 13.92
CA VAL A 777 -24.76 -26.66 13.03
C VAL A 777 -24.74 -27.38 11.69
N SER A 778 -25.46 -26.82 10.71
CA SER A 778 -25.51 -27.35 9.35
C SER A 778 -24.28 -27.00 8.52
N GLN A 779 -23.72 -25.81 8.70
CA GLN A 779 -22.56 -25.34 7.93
C GLN A 779 -21.76 -24.27 8.69
N ILE A 780 -20.44 -24.28 8.51
CA ILE A 780 -19.47 -23.36 9.13
C ILE A 780 -18.59 -22.74 8.04
N ILE A 781 -18.24 -21.47 8.21
CA ILE A 781 -17.21 -20.80 7.41
C ILE A 781 -15.97 -20.58 8.27
N VAL A 782 -14.80 -20.94 7.74
CA VAL A 782 -13.49 -20.68 8.36
C VAL A 782 -12.65 -19.86 7.39
N TYR A 783 -12.28 -18.65 7.80
CA TYR A 783 -11.50 -17.71 7.00
C TYR A 783 -10.10 -17.51 7.60
N ILE A 784 -9.09 -17.91 6.83
CA ILE A 784 -7.68 -17.69 7.14
C ILE A 784 -6.99 -17.24 5.85
N GLN A 785 -6.37 -16.05 5.87
CA GLN A 785 -5.72 -15.51 4.67
C GLN A 785 -4.46 -16.28 4.28
N ASN A 786 -3.68 -16.72 5.26
CA ASN A 786 -2.47 -17.48 5.02
C ASN A 786 -2.82 -18.91 4.58
N LYS A 787 -2.69 -19.19 3.28
CA LYS A 787 -2.99 -20.50 2.69
C LYS A 787 -2.24 -21.65 3.37
N MET A 788 -0.96 -21.46 3.73
CA MET A 788 -0.19 -22.53 4.37
C MET A 788 -0.78 -22.89 5.72
N ARG A 789 -1.13 -21.87 6.54
CA ARG A 789 -1.79 -22.09 7.84
C ARG A 789 -3.14 -22.77 7.70
N LEU A 790 -3.91 -22.41 6.67
CA LEU A 790 -5.19 -23.05 6.38
C LEU A 790 -5.01 -24.53 6.02
N SER A 791 -4.03 -24.87 5.17
CA SER A 791 -3.70 -26.25 4.83
C SER A 791 -3.21 -27.05 6.05
N GLU A 792 -2.36 -26.46 6.89
CA GLU A 792 -1.90 -27.08 8.15
C GLU A 792 -3.06 -27.38 9.11
N LEU A 793 -4.03 -26.47 9.20
CA LEU A 793 -5.23 -26.65 10.01
C LEU A 793 -6.08 -27.82 9.49
N ILE A 794 -6.30 -27.91 8.18
CA ILE A 794 -7.05 -29.00 7.54
C ILE A 794 -6.39 -30.35 7.82
N GLU A 795 -5.06 -30.45 7.67
CA GLU A 795 -4.31 -31.67 7.99
C GLU A 795 -4.40 -32.04 9.48
N LYS A 796 -4.38 -31.05 10.38
CA LYS A 796 -4.58 -31.30 11.81
C LYS A 796 -5.98 -31.85 12.11
N ILE A 797 -7.03 -31.33 11.46
CA ILE A 797 -8.41 -31.85 11.60
C ILE A 797 -8.47 -33.29 11.10
N LYS A 798 -7.89 -33.57 9.92
CA LYS A 798 -7.83 -34.92 9.35
C LYS A 798 -7.13 -35.91 10.29
N ASN A 799 -6.01 -35.51 10.89
CA ASN A 799 -5.29 -36.36 11.85
C ASN A 799 -6.07 -36.63 13.14
N HIS A 800 -6.94 -35.71 13.59
CA HIS A 800 -7.77 -35.92 14.79
C HIS A 800 -9.01 -36.78 14.51
N ARG A 801 -9.64 -36.64 13.34
CA ARG A 801 -10.89 -37.34 12.99
C ARG A 801 -10.70 -38.64 12.21
N GLY A 802 -9.55 -38.84 11.56
CA GLY A 802 -9.32 -39.94 10.63
C GLY A 802 -9.89 -39.63 9.24
N GLU A 803 -11.20 -39.80 9.05
CA GLU A 803 -11.89 -39.46 7.80
C GLU A 803 -12.26 -37.97 7.79
N PHE A 804 -11.67 -37.21 6.86
CA PHE A 804 -11.97 -35.80 6.60
C PHE A 804 -11.58 -35.49 5.14
N GLU A 805 -12.55 -35.56 4.24
CA GLU A 805 -12.34 -35.55 2.80
C GLU A 805 -12.97 -34.35 2.10
N LYS A 806 -12.21 -33.79 1.13
CA LYS A 806 -12.66 -32.67 0.30
C LYS A 806 -13.86 -33.11 -0.56
N ALA A 807 -14.83 -32.22 -0.74
CA ALA A 807 -16.11 -32.46 -1.42
C ALA A 807 -17.10 -33.38 -0.69
N GLN A 808 -16.75 -33.88 0.50
CA GLN A 808 -17.64 -34.66 1.36
C GLN A 808 -17.85 -33.90 2.68
N ASP A 809 -16.76 -33.63 3.40
CA ASP A 809 -16.79 -32.94 4.69
C ASP A 809 -16.56 -31.43 4.54
N TYR A 810 -15.68 -31.05 3.62
CA TYR A 810 -15.26 -29.66 3.45
C TYR A 810 -15.01 -29.23 2.00
N LEU A 811 -15.00 -27.92 1.79
CA LEU A 811 -14.48 -27.26 0.58
C LEU A 811 -13.41 -26.24 0.94
N GLU A 812 -12.46 -26.04 0.04
CA GLU A 812 -11.42 -25.01 0.15
C GLU A 812 -11.54 -24.02 -1.02
N ILE A 813 -11.56 -22.72 -0.72
CA ILE A 813 -11.82 -21.66 -1.70
C ILE A 813 -10.72 -20.60 -1.69
N HIS A 814 -10.02 -20.47 -2.82
CA HIS A 814 -8.92 -19.52 -2.98
C HIS A 814 -8.66 -19.10 -4.44
N ALA A 815 -7.80 -18.10 -4.68
CA ALA A 815 -7.58 -17.45 -5.97
C ALA A 815 -7.10 -18.39 -7.09
N ASN A 816 -6.42 -19.47 -6.70
CA ASN A 816 -5.72 -20.37 -7.61
C ASN A 816 -6.44 -21.71 -7.79
N ILE A 817 -7.76 -21.76 -7.63
CA ILE A 817 -8.49 -23.02 -7.88
C ILE A 817 -8.48 -23.36 -9.38
N SER A 818 -8.32 -24.65 -9.67
CA SER A 818 -8.46 -25.22 -11.02
C SER A 818 -9.93 -25.17 -11.51
N GLU A 819 -10.17 -25.41 -12.80
CA GLU A 819 -11.54 -25.50 -13.33
C GLU A 819 -12.32 -26.68 -12.72
N GLU A 820 -11.66 -27.83 -12.53
CA GLU A 820 -12.24 -29.00 -11.86
C GLU A 820 -12.69 -28.66 -10.42
N GLU A 821 -11.88 -27.88 -9.69
CA GLU A 821 -12.25 -27.42 -8.35
C GLU A 821 -13.42 -26.42 -8.36
N LYS A 822 -13.55 -25.56 -9.39
CA LYS A 822 -14.69 -24.64 -9.50
C LYS A 822 -16.00 -25.39 -9.68
N GLU A 823 -16.03 -26.38 -10.57
CA GLU A 823 -17.20 -27.24 -10.79
C GLU A 823 -17.57 -27.99 -9.51
N LEU A 824 -16.56 -28.54 -8.82
CA LEU A 824 -16.72 -29.23 -7.55
C LEU A 824 -17.28 -28.30 -6.46
N ILE A 825 -16.78 -27.07 -6.34
CA ILE A 825 -17.33 -26.07 -5.41
C ILE A 825 -18.79 -25.76 -5.76
N HIS A 826 -19.12 -25.57 -7.04
CA HIS A 826 -20.50 -25.27 -7.44
C HIS A 826 -21.46 -26.40 -7.07
N LYS A 827 -21.02 -27.65 -7.26
CA LYS A 827 -21.79 -28.86 -6.97
C LYS A 827 -22.02 -29.08 -5.48
N TYR A 828 -20.97 -28.97 -4.65
CA TYR A 828 -21.01 -29.42 -3.24
C TYR A 828 -21.14 -28.29 -2.21
N LYS A 829 -21.17 -27.00 -2.60
CA LYS A 829 -21.21 -25.84 -1.67
C LYS A 829 -22.32 -25.84 -0.63
N THR A 830 -23.43 -26.54 -0.86
CA THR A 830 -24.58 -26.64 0.06
C THR A 830 -24.63 -27.96 0.83
N GLU A 831 -23.75 -28.90 0.51
CA GLU A 831 -23.73 -30.26 1.06
C GLU A 831 -22.68 -30.40 2.17
N VAL A 832 -21.51 -29.79 2.00
CA VAL A 832 -20.42 -29.88 2.97
C VAL A 832 -20.69 -29.10 4.26
N LYS A 833 -20.16 -29.61 5.38
CA LYS A 833 -20.26 -28.97 6.70
C LYS A 833 -19.32 -27.77 6.86
N ILE A 834 -18.13 -27.78 6.24
CA ILE A 834 -17.14 -26.70 6.43
C ILE A 834 -16.72 -26.08 5.10
N ILE A 835 -16.63 -24.75 5.08
CA ILE A 835 -16.05 -23.97 4.00
C ILE A 835 -14.80 -23.26 4.50
N PHE A 836 -13.62 -23.72 4.07
CA PHE A 836 -12.35 -23.04 4.27
C PHE A 836 -12.12 -22.01 3.16
N MET A 837 -11.76 -20.79 3.51
CA MET A 837 -11.57 -19.72 2.52
C MET A 837 -10.43 -18.76 2.88
N THR A 838 -9.85 -18.15 1.84
CA THR A 838 -8.85 -17.07 1.93
C THR A 838 -9.41 -15.77 1.34
N ALA A 839 -8.67 -14.66 1.46
CA ALA A 839 -8.91 -13.34 0.85
C ALA A 839 -9.71 -13.36 -0.47
N SER A 840 -9.20 -14.11 -1.45
CA SER A 840 -9.81 -14.31 -2.77
C SER A 840 -11.16 -15.03 -2.78
N GLY A 841 -11.41 -15.99 -1.88
CA GLY A 841 -12.67 -16.72 -1.72
C GLY A 841 -13.75 -15.93 -0.97
N SER A 842 -13.39 -14.81 -0.35
CA SER A 842 -14.32 -13.95 0.39
C SER A 842 -15.35 -13.22 -0.47
N ARG A 843 -15.29 -13.27 -1.83
CA ARG A 843 -16.26 -12.59 -2.71
C ARG A 843 -16.81 -13.45 -3.85
N GLY A 844 -17.97 -13.07 -4.39
CA GLY A 844 -18.71 -13.83 -5.42
C GLY A 844 -19.63 -14.96 -4.93
N LEU A 845 -19.25 -15.75 -3.91
CA LEU A 845 -20.03 -16.91 -3.45
C LEU A 845 -20.84 -16.64 -2.17
N SER A 846 -21.92 -17.37 -1.96
CA SER A 846 -22.76 -17.34 -0.75
C SER A 846 -22.98 -18.77 -0.24
N PHE A 847 -23.03 -18.93 1.09
CA PHE A 847 -23.19 -20.19 1.81
C PHE A 847 -24.39 -20.08 2.76
N PRO A 848 -25.62 -20.19 2.24
CA PRO A 848 -26.83 -19.80 2.98
C PRO A 848 -27.12 -20.62 4.23
N LYS A 849 -26.52 -21.81 4.38
CA LYS A 849 -26.67 -22.66 5.57
C LYS A 849 -25.72 -22.28 6.72
N ALA A 850 -24.78 -21.37 6.49
CA ALA A 850 -23.77 -21.02 7.47
C ALA A 850 -24.31 -20.01 8.51
N LYS A 851 -24.30 -20.41 9.78
CA LYS A 851 -24.63 -19.54 10.94
C LYS A 851 -23.42 -19.19 11.79
N HIS A 852 -22.30 -19.88 11.57
CA HIS A 852 -21.04 -19.70 12.31
C HIS A 852 -19.93 -19.33 11.33
N ILE A 853 -19.24 -18.21 11.61
CA ILE A 853 -18.12 -17.72 10.80
C ILE A 853 -16.93 -17.47 11.73
N LEU A 854 -15.84 -18.18 11.47
CA LEU A 854 -14.57 -18.09 12.19
C LEU A 854 -13.57 -17.34 11.32
N VAL A 855 -12.90 -16.32 11.87
CA VAL A 855 -12.06 -15.39 11.10
C VAL A 855 -10.75 -15.13 11.84
N GLU A 856 -9.61 -15.50 11.25
CA GLU A 856 -8.28 -15.07 11.71
C GLU A 856 -7.95 -13.67 11.15
N ILE A 857 -7.70 -12.71 12.04
CA ILE A 857 -7.29 -11.35 11.69
C ILE A 857 -5.78 -11.31 11.49
N SER A 858 -5.33 -10.94 10.29
CA SER A 858 -3.91 -10.83 9.94
C SER A 858 -3.32 -9.46 10.26
N ARG A 859 -2.00 -9.43 10.50
CA ARG A 859 -1.20 -8.24 10.91
C ARG A 859 -0.52 -7.47 9.79
N PHE A 860 -0.82 -7.73 8.53
CA PHE A 860 -0.21 -7.02 7.40
C PHE A 860 -1.33 -6.49 6.53
N GLU A 861 -1.15 -5.35 5.85
CA GLU A 861 -2.21 -4.79 4.97
C GLU A 861 -3.58 -4.68 5.71
N ILE A 862 -3.57 -4.12 6.93
CA ILE A 862 -4.74 -4.08 7.83
C ILE A 862 -5.96 -3.53 7.10
N GLU A 863 -5.79 -2.45 6.34
CA GLU A 863 -6.86 -1.79 5.59
C GLU A 863 -7.52 -2.73 4.57
N GLN A 864 -6.72 -3.44 3.77
CA GLN A 864 -7.21 -4.43 2.81
C GLN A 864 -7.88 -5.62 3.53
N ASN A 865 -7.28 -6.10 4.62
CA ASN A 865 -7.83 -7.21 5.40
C ASN A 865 -9.19 -6.89 5.98
N LEU A 866 -9.37 -5.68 6.53
CA LEU A 866 -10.65 -5.24 7.07
C LEU A 866 -11.71 -5.17 5.98
N MET A 867 -11.35 -4.64 4.80
CA MET A 867 -12.25 -4.63 3.64
C MET A 867 -12.69 -6.07 3.26
N GLU A 868 -11.79 -7.05 3.32
CA GLU A 868 -12.12 -8.45 3.07
C GLU A 868 -12.97 -9.07 4.17
N VAL A 869 -12.65 -8.83 5.46
CA VAL A 869 -13.42 -9.34 6.59
C VAL A 869 -14.86 -8.84 6.55
N ILE A 870 -15.09 -7.56 6.24
CA ILE A 870 -16.43 -7.00 6.05
C ILE A 870 -17.21 -7.75 4.96
N GLN A 871 -16.54 -8.31 3.94
CA GLN A 871 -17.18 -9.11 2.91
C GLN A 871 -17.44 -10.56 3.34
N VAL A 872 -16.53 -11.14 4.14
CA VAL A 872 -16.63 -12.51 4.67
C VAL A 872 -17.83 -12.65 5.60
N ILE A 873 -18.06 -11.70 6.49
CA ILE A 873 -19.14 -11.79 7.49
C ILE A 873 -20.54 -11.83 6.85
N TYR A 874 -20.69 -11.39 5.59
CA TYR A 874 -21.95 -11.49 4.84
C TYR A 874 -22.07 -12.78 4.02
N ARG A 875 -21.10 -13.71 4.06
CA ARG A 875 -21.12 -14.91 3.19
C ARG A 875 -22.17 -15.94 3.60
N GLY A 876 -22.56 -15.95 4.87
CA GLY A 876 -23.65 -16.80 5.38
C GLY A 876 -25.07 -16.34 4.99
N ARG A 877 -25.23 -15.56 3.92
CA ARG A 877 -26.53 -14.98 3.47
C ARG A 877 -27.18 -15.81 2.36
N GLY A 878 -28.45 -15.53 2.08
CA GLY A 878 -29.12 -15.95 0.84
C GLY A 878 -30.21 -17.00 1.02
N ASN A 879 -30.65 -17.23 2.26
CA ASN A 879 -31.84 -17.99 2.60
C ASN A 879 -32.64 -17.15 3.58
N ASP A 880 -33.82 -16.69 3.17
CA ASP A 880 -34.57 -15.69 3.93
C ASP A 880 -35.02 -16.23 5.31
N GLU A 881 -35.26 -17.53 5.46
CA GLU A 881 -35.58 -18.15 6.77
C GLU A 881 -34.36 -18.20 7.71
N ILE A 882 -33.18 -18.52 7.18
CA ILE A 882 -31.94 -18.56 7.97
C ILE A 882 -31.43 -17.14 8.25
N ASP A 883 -31.65 -16.20 7.34
CA ASP A 883 -31.29 -14.79 7.47
C ASP A 883 -32.12 -14.07 8.55
N GLN A 884 -33.20 -14.68 9.05
CA GLN A 884 -33.96 -14.23 10.22
C GLN A 884 -33.54 -14.90 11.55
N GLN A 885 -32.56 -15.81 11.53
CA GLN A 885 -32.09 -16.51 12.72
C GLN A 885 -30.85 -15.84 13.33
N GLU A 886 -30.45 -16.31 14.52
CA GLU A 886 -29.23 -15.83 15.17
C GLU A 886 -27.98 -16.35 14.45
N LYS A 887 -26.94 -15.51 14.37
CA LYS A 887 -25.65 -15.85 13.76
C LYS A 887 -24.48 -15.52 14.70
N ASN A 888 -23.36 -16.20 14.50
CA ASN A 888 -22.18 -16.15 15.36
C ASN A 888 -20.93 -15.82 14.53
N LEU A 889 -20.16 -14.83 15.00
CA LEU A 889 -18.84 -14.49 14.48
C LEU A 889 -17.80 -14.74 15.57
N ILE A 890 -16.70 -15.41 15.22
CA ILE A 890 -15.56 -15.60 16.12
C ILE A 890 -14.31 -15.02 15.44
N PHE A 891 -13.73 -13.98 16.04
CA PHE A 891 -12.51 -13.34 15.58
C PHE A 891 -11.32 -13.82 16.41
N TYR A 892 -10.30 -14.33 15.74
CA TYR A 892 -9.02 -14.72 16.34
C TYR A 892 -7.98 -13.67 16.01
N LEU A 893 -7.33 -13.12 17.03
CA LEU A 893 -6.27 -12.15 16.87
C LEU A 893 -5.07 -12.62 17.70
N GLY A 894 -3.94 -12.86 17.04
CA GLY A 894 -2.67 -13.09 17.73
C GLY A 894 -1.85 -11.82 17.69
N GLU A 895 -1.36 -11.33 18.83
CA GLU A 895 -0.42 -10.21 18.95
C GLU A 895 0.85 -10.60 19.70
N GLN A 896 1.99 -10.06 19.28
CA GLN A 896 3.26 -10.19 19.99
C GLN A 896 3.56 -8.87 20.67
N ALA A 897 3.61 -8.89 21.99
CA ALA A 897 3.83 -7.70 22.79
C ALA A 897 5.27 -7.69 23.32
N ALA A 898 6.13 -6.96 22.61
CA ALA A 898 7.52 -6.77 22.98
C ALA A 898 7.65 -5.72 24.10
N TYR A 899 8.47 -5.99 25.11
CA TYR A 899 8.83 -4.99 26.13
C TYR A 899 10.34 -4.87 26.31
N PHE A 900 10.77 -3.70 26.80
CA PHE A 900 12.18 -3.34 27.01
C PHE A 900 12.56 -3.34 28.51
N GLU A 901 13.84 -3.51 28.82
CA GLU A 901 14.36 -3.51 30.20
C GLU A 901 14.08 -2.15 30.88
N ASP A 902 13.62 -2.19 32.14
CA ASP A 902 13.32 -1.07 33.08
C ASP A 902 11.84 -0.70 33.35
N ALA A 903 10.86 -1.10 32.52
CA ALA A 903 9.42 -0.87 32.80
C ALA A 903 8.50 -1.91 32.14
N SER A 904 8.74 -3.20 32.41
CA SER A 904 8.11 -4.33 31.72
C SER A 904 6.58 -4.24 31.63
N GLN A 905 5.90 -3.85 32.71
CA GLN A 905 4.44 -3.80 32.74
C GLN A 905 3.86 -2.65 31.90
N LEU A 906 4.48 -1.47 31.93
CA LEU A 906 3.96 -0.28 31.25
C LEU A 906 4.22 -0.35 29.74
N SER A 907 5.41 -0.82 29.35
CA SER A 907 5.76 -1.12 27.96
C SER A 907 4.89 -2.23 27.36
N LEU A 908 4.58 -3.27 28.16
CA LEU A 908 3.62 -4.31 27.76
C LEU A 908 2.21 -3.75 27.56
N GLN A 909 1.73 -2.89 28.47
CA GLN A 909 0.42 -2.24 28.34
C GLN A 909 0.32 -1.36 27.09
N GLU A 910 1.36 -0.60 26.76
CA GLU A 910 1.44 0.18 25.51
C GLU A 910 1.39 -0.72 24.28
N SER A 911 2.09 -1.85 24.30
CA SER A 911 2.04 -2.80 23.20
C SER A 911 0.64 -3.42 23.04
N VAL A 912 -0.04 -3.71 24.16
CA VAL A 912 -1.43 -4.19 24.17
C VAL A 912 -2.45 -3.12 23.72
N LEU A 913 -2.16 -1.82 23.84
CA LEU A 913 -3.04 -0.78 23.27
C LEU A 913 -3.22 -0.95 21.75
N ASN A 914 -2.21 -1.47 21.05
CA ASN A 914 -2.34 -1.76 19.62
C ASN A 914 -3.43 -2.81 19.39
N VAL A 915 -3.51 -3.84 20.22
CA VAL A 915 -4.58 -4.84 20.15
C VAL A 915 -5.95 -4.18 20.29
N LEU A 916 -6.12 -3.28 21.26
CA LEU A 916 -7.36 -2.53 21.43
C LEU A 916 -7.69 -1.68 20.20
N ASN A 917 -6.69 -1.06 19.58
CA ASN A 917 -6.88 -0.32 18.33
C ASN A 917 -7.36 -1.22 17.19
N ILE A 918 -6.82 -2.43 17.02
CA ILE A 918 -7.30 -3.38 15.99
C ILE A 918 -8.76 -3.73 16.26
N LEU A 919 -9.10 -4.04 17.50
CA LEU A 919 -10.45 -4.44 17.89
C LEU A 919 -11.46 -3.30 17.71
N LEU A 920 -11.09 -2.08 18.09
CA LEU A 920 -11.93 -0.90 17.88
C LEU A 920 -12.14 -0.63 16.40
N ILE A 921 -11.07 -0.74 15.59
CA ILE A 921 -11.17 -0.50 14.15
C ILE A 921 -12.05 -1.57 13.50
N LEU A 922 -11.79 -2.84 13.81
CA LEU A 922 -12.58 -3.98 13.34
C LEU A 922 -14.06 -3.81 13.70
N LYS A 923 -14.37 -3.58 14.98
CA LYS A 923 -15.74 -3.41 15.46
C LYS A 923 -16.41 -2.21 14.80
N THR A 924 -15.77 -1.05 14.78
CA THR A 924 -16.35 0.18 14.23
C THR A 924 -16.61 0.05 12.74
N SER A 925 -15.70 -0.57 11.98
CA SER A 925 -15.90 -0.83 10.55
C SER A 925 -17.03 -1.83 10.26
N ILE A 926 -17.16 -2.89 11.07
CA ILE A 926 -18.30 -3.82 10.97
C ILE A 926 -19.61 -3.09 11.28
N MET A 927 -19.67 -2.35 12.39
CA MET A 927 -20.89 -1.63 12.80
C MET A 927 -21.26 -0.53 11.80
N THR A 928 -20.29 0.15 11.19
CA THR A 928 -20.54 1.13 10.10
C THR A 928 -21.33 0.49 8.95
N ARG A 929 -21.07 -0.77 8.60
CA ARG A 929 -21.78 -1.49 7.53
C ARG A 929 -23.16 -2.01 7.96
N ILE A 930 -23.29 -2.41 9.22
CA ILE A 930 -24.50 -3.03 9.77
C ILE A 930 -25.55 -1.98 10.18
N GLN A 931 -25.12 -0.90 10.84
CA GLN A 931 -25.97 0.12 11.47
C GLN A 931 -25.75 1.53 10.91
N GLY A 932 -24.69 1.74 10.13
CA GLY A 932 -24.32 3.05 9.60
C GLY A 932 -23.26 3.78 10.41
N TYR A 933 -22.96 3.38 11.65
CA TYR A 933 -21.87 3.94 12.47
C TYR A 933 -21.40 2.93 13.53
N GLY A 934 -20.24 3.17 14.14
CA GLY A 934 -19.78 2.45 15.33
C GLY A 934 -19.47 3.40 16.48
N ARG A 935 -19.63 2.92 17.71
CA ARG A 935 -19.37 3.72 18.92
C ARG A 935 -17.91 3.57 19.34
N ILE A 936 -17.22 4.69 19.51
CA ILE A 936 -15.89 4.75 20.12
C ILE A 936 -15.98 5.72 21.30
N GLY A 937 -15.85 5.20 22.52
CA GLY A 937 -16.10 5.98 23.74
C GLY A 937 -17.55 6.41 23.85
N ARG A 938 -17.78 7.73 23.90
CA ARG A 938 -19.14 8.32 23.96
C ARG A 938 -19.66 8.77 22.60
N ASP A 939 -18.79 8.83 21.59
CA ASP A 939 -19.10 9.38 20.29
C ASP A 939 -19.33 8.28 19.25
N ASN A 940 -20.04 8.62 18.17
CA ASN A 940 -20.30 7.75 17.04
C ASN A 940 -19.42 8.14 15.86
N PHE A 941 -18.83 7.15 15.19
CA PHE A 941 -17.90 7.35 14.09
C PHE A 941 -18.21 6.44 12.90
N LEU A 942 -17.91 6.93 11.72
CA LEU A 942 -17.78 6.16 10.50
C LEU A 942 -16.33 5.72 10.37
N MET A 943 -16.11 4.42 10.18
CA MET A 943 -14.78 3.90 9.90
C MET A 943 -14.80 2.99 8.69
N ILE A 944 -14.28 3.51 7.59
CA ILE A 944 -14.46 2.93 6.26
C ILE A 944 -13.07 2.57 5.70
N PRO A 945 -12.69 1.27 5.69
CA PRO A 945 -11.48 0.84 5.02
C PRO A 945 -11.68 0.91 3.50
N VAL A 946 -10.72 1.50 2.80
CA VAL A 946 -10.76 1.70 1.35
C VAL A 946 -9.43 1.29 0.75
N GLY A 947 -9.48 0.57 -0.37
CA GLY A 947 -8.29 0.20 -1.12
C GLY A 947 -7.54 1.40 -1.71
N GLY A 948 -6.30 1.17 -2.09
CA GLY A 948 -5.46 2.14 -2.76
C GLY A 948 -5.98 2.56 -4.14
N LYS A 949 -5.21 3.45 -4.75
CA LYS A 949 -5.31 3.93 -6.13
C LYS A 949 -3.93 3.81 -6.75
N SER A 950 -3.80 3.00 -7.78
CA SER A 950 -2.58 2.84 -8.56
C SER A 950 -2.92 2.14 -9.88
N VAL A 951 -2.16 2.40 -10.95
CA VAL A 951 -2.34 1.65 -12.21
C VAL A 951 -1.04 1.03 -12.60
N SER A 952 -1.00 -0.30 -12.53
CA SER A 952 0.14 -1.09 -12.98
C SER A 952 0.52 -0.81 -14.45
N ALA A 953 1.81 -0.79 -14.73
CA ALA A 953 2.34 -0.60 -16.07
C ALA A 953 2.15 -1.87 -16.92
N ALA A 954 2.01 -1.68 -18.23
CA ALA A 954 1.92 -2.77 -19.20
C ALA A 954 3.29 -3.39 -19.45
N GLY A 955 3.32 -4.72 -19.52
CA GLY A 955 4.52 -5.48 -19.89
C GLY A 955 5.23 -6.11 -18.69
N GLU A 956 5.75 -7.31 -18.91
CA GLU A 956 6.51 -8.06 -17.92
C GLU A 956 7.71 -8.72 -18.61
N THR A 957 8.91 -8.47 -18.07
CA THR A 957 10.16 -9.04 -18.59
C THR A 957 10.16 -10.55 -18.46
N PHE A 958 10.96 -11.25 -19.28
CA PHE A 958 11.05 -12.69 -19.20
C PHE A 958 11.59 -13.14 -17.83
N SER A 959 12.61 -12.46 -17.30
CA SER A 959 13.14 -12.78 -15.95
C SER A 959 12.10 -12.58 -14.86
N SER A 960 11.29 -11.51 -14.94
CA SER A 960 10.19 -11.29 -14.00
C SER A 960 9.18 -12.44 -14.04
N GLN A 961 8.85 -12.94 -15.23
CA GLN A 961 7.98 -14.11 -15.39
C GLN A 961 8.59 -15.37 -14.81
N MET A 962 9.90 -15.59 -15.00
CA MET A 962 10.59 -16.73 -14.41
C MET A 962 10.63 -16.63 -12.88
N ALA A 963 10.91 -15.46 -12.31
CA ALA A 963 10.87 -15.23 -10.87
C ALA A 963 9.46 -15.47 -10.29
N SER A 964 8.42 -14.96 -10.95
CA SER A 964 7.02 -15.20 -10.61
C SER A 964 6.63 -16.68 -10.71
N LEU A 965 7.09 -17.38 -11.75
CA LEU A 965 6.90 -18.83 -11.92
C LEU A 965 7.59 -19.62 -10.80
N ILE A 966 8.84 -19.32 -10.47
CA ILE A 966 9.58 -19.95 -9.38
C ILE A 966 8.83 -19.75 -8.05
N LYS A 967 8.35 -18.53 -7.78
CA LYS A 967 7.53 -18.24 -6.59
C LYS A 967 6.22 -19.05 -6.58
N ALA A 968 5.54 -19.16 -7.72
CA ALA A 968 4.32 -19.96 -7.86
C ALA A 968 4.58 -21.45 -7.66
N LEU A 969 5.67 -21.99 -8.23
CA LEU A 969 6.08 -23.39 -8.05
C LEU A 969 6.48 -23.70 -6.61
N LYS A 970 7.22 -22.81 -5.93
CA LYS A 970 7.53 -22.96 -4.50
C LYS A 970 6.27 -23.00 -3.65
N LYS A 971 5.34 -22.08 -3.91
CA LYS A 971 4.04 -22.02 -3.21
C LYS A 971 3.24 -23.31 -3.43
N GLU A 972 3.13 -23.77 -4.67
CA GLU A 972 2.41 -25.00 -5.00
C GLU A 972 3.11 -26.24 -4.43
N SER A 973 4.45 -26.26 -4.40
CA SER A 973 5.23 -27.33 -3.79
C SER A 973 5.04 -27.42 -2.28
N HIS A 974 4.78 -26.29 -1.60
CA HIS A 974 4.45 -26.28 -0.19
C HIS A 974 3.00 -26.76 0.07
N LEU A 975 2.06 -26.46 -0.84
CA LEU A 975 0.68 -26.96 -0.76
C LEU A 975 0.60 -28.46 -1.06
N ASN A 976 1.46 -28.95 -1.95
CA ASN A 976 1.54 -30.36 -2.35
C ASN A 976 2.94 -30.94 -2.08
N PRO A 977 3.37 -31.13 -0.81
CA PRO A 977 4.74 -31.57 -0.48
C PRO A 977 5.11 -32.93 -1.06
N LYS A 978 4.11 -33.81 -1.30
CA LYS A 978 4.31 -35.14 -1.91
C LYS A 978 4.67 -35.04 -3.40
N ASP A 979 4.34 -33.94 -4.07
CA ASP A 979 4.68 -33.73 -5.47
C ASP A 979 6.09 -33.15 -5.65
N MET A 980 7.07 -34.04 -5.66
CA MET A 980 8.48 -33.69 -5.84
C MET A 980 8.80 -33.04 -7.21
N ARG A 981 7.89 -33.09 -8.20
CA ARG A 981 8.12 -32.50 -9.52
C ARG A 981 8.21 -30.98 -9.42
N LEU A 982 7.35 -30.35 -8.63
CA LEU A 982 7.33 -28.90 -8.42
C LEU A 982 8.67 -28.42 -7.86
N LYS A 983 9.17 -29.11 -6.82
CA LYS A 983 10.49 -28.87 -6.22
C LYS A 983 11.64 -29.01 -7.20
N GLN A 984 11.66 -30.11 -7.95
CA GLN A 984 12.68 -30.33 -8.97
C GLN A 984 12.69 -29.24 -10.04
N VAL A 985 11.51 -28.78 -10.48
CA VAL A 985 11.42 -27.73 -11.52
C VAL A 985 11.92 -26.40 -10.99
N TYR A 986 11.45 -25.90 -9.84
CA TYR A 986 11.86 -24.57 -9.37
C TYR A 986 13.35 -24.52 -9.03
N THR A 987 13.91 -25.55 -8.39
CA THR A 987 15.35 -25.58 -8.07
C THR A 987 16.21 -25.63 -9.34
N SER A 988 15.72 -26.31 -10.39
CA SER A 988 16.41 -26.33 -11.69
C SER A 988 16.41 -24.97 -12.37
N LEU A 989 15.27 -24.26 -12.34
CA LEU A 989 15.17 -22.91 -12.92
C LEU A 989 16.03 -21.90 -12.15
N GLU A 990 16.04 -21.95 -10.81
CA GLU A 990 16.91 -21.11 -9.99
C GLU A 990 18.40 -21.32 -10.30
N ARG A 991 18.81 -22.57 -10.51
CA ARG A 991 20.18 -22.89 -10.87
C ARG A 991 20.56 -22.41 -12.28
N LEU A 992 19.65 -22.55 -13.26
CA LEU A 992 19.89 -22.08 -14.63
C LEU A 992 19.94 -20.55 -14.70
N LEU A 993 19.12 -19.86 -13.91
CA LEU A 993 19.02 -18.39 -13.91
C LEU A 993 19.72 -17.75 -12.70
N GLY A 994 20.70 -18.46 -12.11
CA GLY A 994 21.40 -18.03 -10.91
C GLY A 994 22.49 -16.98 -11.16
N ASN A 995 23.17 -17.07 -12.31
CA ASN A 995 24.26 -16.17 -12.68
C ASN A 995 23.76 -15.08 -13.63
N ALA A 996 23.72 -13.84 -13.16
CA ALA A 996 23.19 -12.72 -13.93
C ALA A 996 24.01 -11.44 -13.75
N ASP A 997 24.10 -10.67 -14.82
CA ASP A 997 24.65 -9.32 -14.85
C ASP A 997 23.54 -8.32 -15.21
N PHE A 998 23.56 -7.17 -14.54
CA PHE A 998 22.55 -6.13 -14.67
C PHE A 998 23.22 -4.79 -14.94
N VAL A 999 22.91 -4.19 -16.08
CA VAL A 999 23.50 -2.91 -16.49
C VAL A 999 22.39 -1.88 -16.66
N VAL A 1000 22.53 -0.74 -15.97
CA VAL A 1000 21.60 0.38 -16.08
C VAL A 1000 22.23 1.46 -16.97
N ARG A 1001 21.59 1.78 -18.11
CA ARG A 1001 22.07 2.78 -19.07
C ARG A 1001 21.19 4.02 -19.08
N ASN A 1002 21.81 5.20 -19.09
CA ASN A 1002 21.12 6.47 -19.31
C ASN A 1002 20.70 6.61 -20.78
N GLN A 1003 19.57 7.25 -21.04
CA GLN A 1003 19.18 7.61 -22.40
C GLN A 1003 20.02 8.77 -22.94
N ALA A 1004 20.31 8.75 -24.23
CA ALA A 1004 21.08 9.77 -24.94
C ALA A 1004 20.44 11.18 -24.93
N GLU A 1005 19.13 11.28 -24.64
CA GLU A 1005 18.33 12.53 -24.67
C GLU A 1005 17.67 12.87 -23.31
N SER A 1006 18.09 12.25 -22.20
CA SER A 1006 17.49 12.57 -20.89
C SER A 1006 17.89 13.98 -20.41
N ASN A 1007 16.96 14.73 -19.80
CA ASN A 1007 17.23 16.02 -19.13
C ASN A 1007 18.25 15.89 -17.97
N PHE A 1008 18.63 14.66 -17.60
CA PHE A 1008 19.62 14.32 -16.57
C PHE A 1008 20.98 13.88 -17.13
N ALA A 1009 21.28 14.17 -18.41
CA ALA A 1009 22.51 13.77 -19.13
C ALA A 1009 23.85 14.23 -18.51
N GLY A 1010 23.87 14.81 -17.30
CA GLY A 1010 25.06 15.14 -16.52
C GLY A 1010 25.07 14.65 -15.07
N SER A 1011 24.13 13.79 -14.65
CA SER A 1011 24.11 13.25 -13.27
C SER A 1011 24.97 11.98 -13.10
N LEU A 1012 25.74 11.91 -12.02
CA LEU A 1012 26.56 10.77 -11.64
C LEU A 1012 25.68 9.72 -10.96
N SER A 1013 25.66 8.48 -11.48
CA SER A 1013 24.91 7.39 -10.86
C SER A 1013 25.52 6.97 -9.52
N TYR A 1014 24.72 6.49 -8.57
CA TYR A 1014 25.24 5.96 -7.31
C TYR A 1014 26.12 4.74 -7.50
N LEU A 1015 25.84 3.93 -8.53
CA LEU A 1015 26.69 2.80 -8.92
C LEU A 1015 28.12 3.25 -9.31
N GLN A 1016 28.25 4.36 -10.03
CA GLN A 1016 29.55 4.97 -10.36
C GLN A 1016 30.15 5.71 -9.15
N ALA A 1017 29.31 6.33 -8.32
CA ALA A 1017 29.76 7.07 -7.15
C ALA A 1017 30.34 6.18 -6.04
N LYS A 1018 30.07 4.86 -6.05
CA LYS A 1018 30.63 3.89 -5.08
C LYS A 1018 32.13 4.09 -4.84
N GLU A 1019 32.92 4.18 -5.91
CA GLU A 1019 34.37 4.36 -5.81
C GLU A 1019 34.76 5.72 -5.19
N VAL A 1020 34.06 6.78 -5.57
CA VAL A 1020 34.25 8.13 -5.01
C VAL A 1020 33.99 8.11 -3.51
N PHE A 1021 32.88 7.51 -3.07
CA PHE A 1021 32.54 7.43 -1.64
C PHE A 1021 33.48 6.52 -0.84
N ASN A 1022 33.86 5.36 -1.38
CA ASN A 1022 34.75 4.43 -0.68
C ASN A 1022 36.19 4.96 -0.54
N ARG A 1023 36.71 5.69 -1.54
CA ARG A 1023 38.14 6.05 -1.60
C ARG A 1023 38.44 7.54 -1.51
N GLN A 1024 37.56 8.39 -2.01
CA GLN A 1024 37.86 9.82 -2.20
C GLN A 1024 37.10 10.73 -1.22
N PHE A 1025 35.92 10.35 -0.75
CA PHE A 1025 35.09 11.22 0.10
C PHE A 1025 35.81 11.69 1.37
N ALA A 1026 36.44 10.78 2.10
CA ALA A 1026 37.20 11.13 3.31
C ALA A 1026 38.40 12.03 2.98
N GLN A 1027 39.03 11.82 1.81
CA GLN A 1027 40.15 12.63 1.35
C GLN A 1027 39.71 14.05 0.95
N LEU A 1028 38.55 14.20 0.32
CA LEU A 1028 37.94 15.51 0.00
C LEU A 1028 37.57 16.28 1.28
N ALA A 1029 37.03 15.59 2.29
CA ALA A 1029 36.65 16.18 3.57
C ALA A 1029 37.85 16.51 4.48
N LYS A 1030 39.05 15.99 4.16
CA LYS A 1030 40.21 15.96 5.06
C LYS A 1030 40.61 17.34 5.56
N ASP A 1031 40.84 18.26 4.62
CA ASP A 1031 41.41 19.58 4.88
C ASP A 1031 40.37 20.71 4.87
N SER A 1032 39.18 20.47 4.33
CA SER A 1032 38.00 21.35 4.39
C SER A 1032 36.72 20.58 4.02
N LEU A 1033 35.61 20.84 4.71
CA LEU A 1033 34.30 20.29 4.34
C LEU A 1033 33.63 21.01 3.15
N GLU A 1034 34.10 22.19 2.75
CA GLU A 1034 33.52 22.95 1.63
C GLU A 1034 33.61 22.18 0.31
N GLN A 1035 34.66 21.37 0.14
CA GLN A 1035 34.87 20.57 -1.07
C GLN A 1035 33.73 19.59 -1.34
N LEU A 1036 33.00 19.16 -0.30
CA LEU A 1036 31.85 18.27 -0.43
C LEU A 1036 30.67 18.92 -1.16
N LEU A 1037 30.59 20.26 -1.22
CA LEU A 1037 29.58 20.97 -2.02
C LEU A 1037 29.75 20.72 -3.53
N ASN A 1038 30.92 20.25 -3.96
CA ASN A 1038 31.28 20.06 -5.37
C ASN A 1038 31.33 18.56 -5.78
N LEU A 1039 30.83 17.63 -4.95
CA LEU A 1039 30.94 16.17 -5.17
C LEU A 1039 30.15 15.64 -6.39
N GLY A 1040 29.61 16.53 -7.22
CA GLY A 1040 28.87 16.23 -8.45
C GLY A 1040 27.35 16.13 -8.25
N ASN A 1041 26.61 16.27 -9.36
CA ASN A 1041 25.15 16.12 -9.36
C ASN A 1041 24.80 14.63 -9.32
N LEU A 1042 24.49 14.09 -8.14
CA LEU A 1042 24.10 12.67 -8.01
C LEU A 1042 22.69 12.44 -8.56
N GLU A 1043 22.44 11.21 -9.02
CA GLU A 1043 21.09 10.80 -9.39
C GLU A 1043 20.13 10.83 -8.18
N PHE A 1044 18.82 10.84 -8.44
CA PHE A 1044 17.83 10.87 -7.38
C PHE A 1044 17.75 9.52 -6.67
N GLY A 1045 17.64 9.52 -5.34
CA GLY A 1045 17.33 8.34 -4.56
C GLY A 1045 16.45 8.65 -3.35
N TYR A 1046 15.80 7.62 -2.81
CA TYR A 1046 15.09 7.65 -1.55
C TYR A 1046 15.95 7.01 -0.46
N MET A 1047 16.05 7.70 0.67
CA MET A 1047 16.77 7.23 1.85
C MET A 1047 15.76 6.64 2.85
N SER A 1048 15.94 5.37 3.21
CA SER A 1048 15.08 4.63 4.14
C SER A 1048 15.92 3.78 5.09
N GLY A 1049 16.21 4.31 6.28
CA GLY A 1049 17.05 3.66 7.27
C GLY A 1049 18.47 3.35 6.73
N GLY A 1050 18.81 2.06 6.67
CA GLY A 1050 20.08 1.56 6.13
C GLY A 1050 20.13 1.40 4.60
N LEU A 1051 19.07 1.76 3.87
CA LEU A 1051 18.95 1.54 2.43
C LEU A 1051 18.91 2.84 1.61
N LEU A 1052 19.55 2.78 0.45
CA LEU A 1052 19.37 3.71 -0.67
C LEU A 1052 18.54 3.01 -1.75
N ILE A 1053 17.44 3.65 -2.17
CA ILE A 1053 16.53 3.14 -3.20
C ILE A 1053 16.49 4.13 -4.37
N VAL A 1054 16.72 3.68 -5.59
CA VAL A 1054 16.89 4.57 -6.75
C VAL A 1054 15.90 4.21 -7.85
N PRO A 1055 15.06 5.16 -8.32
CA PRO A 1055 14.19 4.94 -9.48
C PRO A 1055 15.00 4.87 -10.78
N ILE A 1056 14.64 3.92 -11.65
CA ILE A 1056 15.26 3.75 -12.98
C ILE A 1056 14.26 3.90 -14.12
N ALA A 1057 13.14 4.57 -13.89
CA ALA A 1057 12.07 4.83 -14.86
C ALA A 1057 12.56 5.41 -16.21
N GLU A 1058 13.55 6.31 -16.14
CA GLU A 1058 14.12 7.01 -17.29
C GLU A 1058 15.38 6.32 -17.86
N LYS A 1059 15.67 5.09 -17.42
CA LYS A 1059 16.87 4.33 -17.79
C LYS A 1059 16.49 3.01 -18.42
N THR A 1060 17.39 2.49 -19.25
CA THR A 1060 17.26 1.15 -19.81
C THR A 1060 17.99 0.17 -18.90
N LEU A 1061 17.29 -0.88 -18.45
CA LEU A 1061 17.85 -2.00 -17.73
C LEU A 1061 18.17 -3.12 -18.73
N GLU A 1062 19.44 -3.47 -18.85
CA GLU A 1062 19.91 -4.65 -19.58
C GLU A 1062 20.16 -5.79 -18.59
N GLU A 1063 19.62 -6.97 -18.88
CA GLU A 1063 19.79 -8.17 -18.08
C GLU A 1063 20.47 -9.26 -18.92
N THR A 1064 21.57 -9.82 -18.42
CA THR A 1064 22.30 -10.93 -19.07
C THR A 1064 22.45 -12.09 -18.10
N TYR A 1065 21.88 -13.26 -18.43
CA TYR A 1065 22.00 -14.48 -17.63
C TYR A 1065 22.96 -15.45 -18.31
N LEU A 1066 23.97 -15.93 -17.58
CA LEU A 1066 24.98 -16.86 -18.09
C LEU A 1066 24.71 -18.28 -17.60
N MET A 1067 24.47 -19.20 -18.52
CA MET A 1067 24.24 -20.62 -18.24
C MET A 1067 25.43 -21.43 -18.74
N ARG A 1068 26.26 -21.91 -17.83
CA ARG A 1068 27.47 -22.67 -18.18
C ARG A 1068 27.08 -24.01 -18.80
N LEU A 1069 27.88 -24.50 -19.74
CA LEU A 1069 27.65 -25.81 -20.40
C LEU A 1069 27.42 -26.95 -19.38
N ILE A 1070 28.18 -26.97 -18.28
CA ILE A 1070 28.04 -27.98 -17.24
C ILE A 1070 26.68 -27.89 -16.52
N GLU A 1071 26.14 -26.69 -16.32
CA GLU A 1071 24.81 -26.49 -15.74
C GLU A 1071 23.74 -26.94 -16.72
N ILE A 1072 23.87 -26.59 -17.99
CA ILE A 1072 22.91 -26.99 -19.04
C ILE A 1072 22.84 -28.52 -19.14
N THR A 1073 23.99 -29.19 -19.23
CA THR A 1073 24.06 -30.66 -19.40
C THR A 1073 23.51 -31.41 -18.18
N HIS A 1074 23.75 -30.94 -16.96
CA HIS A 1074 23.23 -31.58 -15.75
C HIS A 1074 21.77 -31.24 -15.44
N VAL A 1075 21.35 -29.99 -15.67
CA VAL A 1075 20.06 -29.45 -15.19
C VAL A 1075 18.99 -29.45 -16.28
N ALA A 1076 19.29 -28.99 -17.49
CA ALA A 1076 18.33 -28.88 -18.60
C ALA A 1076 18.11 -30.22 -19.34
N ASN A 1077 17.89 -31.30 -18.58
CA ASN A 1077 17.77 -32.67 -19.08
C ASN A 1077 16.32 -33.07 -19.45
N ASP A 1078 16.13 -34.28 -19.99
CA ASP A 1078 14.81 -34.80 -20.37
C ASP A 1078 13.84 -34.96 -19.18
N LYS A 1079 14.35 -35.17 -17.97
CA LYS A 1079 13.52 -35.29 -16.76
C LYS A 1079 12.88 -33.95 -16.41
N LEU A 1080 13.66 -32.86 -16.42
CA LEU A 1080 13.13 -31.50 -16.22
C LEU A 1080 12.06 -31.18 -17.27
N TRP A 1081 12.38 -31.43 -18.55
CA TRP A 1081 11.46 -31.21 -19.65
C TRP A 1081 10.11 -31.94 -19.48
N LYS A 1082 10.16 -33.25 -19.16
CA LYS A 1082 8.95 -34.07 -18.95
C LYS A 1082 8.14 -33.58 -17.75
N ASN A 1083 8.79 -33.19 -16.65
CA ASN A 1083 8.09 -32.63 -15.49
C ASN A 1083 7.36 -31.33 -15.84
N MET A 1084 8.01 -30.42 -16.58
CA MET A 1084 7.38 -29.15 -17.00
C MET A 1084 6.22 -29.39 -17.97
N GLN A 1085 6.38 -30.32 -18.93
CA GLN A 1085 5.31 -30.73 -19.84
C GLN A 1085 4.11 -31.30 -19.08
N TYR A 1086 4.33 -32.16 -18.08
CA TYR A 1086 3.27 -32.69 -17.23
C TYR A 1086 2.50 -31.57 -16.51
N ILE A 1087 3.23 -30.63 -15.88
CA ILE A 1087 2.62 -29.49 -15.18
C ILE A 1087 1.79 -28.63 -16.14
N SER A 1088 2.26 -28.42 -17.37
CA SER A 1088 1.56 -27.60 -18.37
C SER A 1088 0.24 -28.21 -18.88
N HIS A 1089 0.05 -29.53 -18.79
CA HIS A 1089 -1.10 -30.23 -19.37
C HIS A 1089 -2.05 -30.83 -18.33
N SER A 1090 -1.61 -30.98 -17.08
CA SER A 1090 -2.44 -31.61 -16.06
C SER A 1090 -3.43 -30.62 -15.46
N ASN A 1091 -4.71 -30.96 -15.50
CA ASN A 1091 -5.79 -30.20 -14.87
C ASN A 1091 -5.68 -30.12 -13.34
N SER A 1092 -4.82 -30.95 -12.73
CA SER A 1092 -4.56 -30.93 -11.28
C SER A 1092 -3.81 -29.68 -10.82
N TYR A 1093 -3.23 -28.90 -11.74
CA TYR A 1093 -2.56 -27.64 -11.41
C TYR A 1093 -3.41 -26.42 -11.80
N PRO A 1094 -3.25 -25.28 -11.12
CA PRO A 1094 -3.95 -24.05 -11.48
C PRO A 1094 -3.66 -23.62 -12.93
N GLY A 1095 -4.69 -23.15 -13.65
CA GLY A 1095 -4.53 -22.71 -15.04
C GLY A 1095 -3.49 -21.59 -15.23
N SER A 1096 -3.30 -20.73 -14.23
CA SER A 1096 -2.24 -19.72 -14.23
C SER A 1096 -0.83 -20.34 -14.21
N LEU A 1097 -0.62 -21.43 -13.46
CA LEU A 1097 0.65 -22.16 -13.42
C LEU A 1097 0.89 -22.93 -14.73
N GLN A 1098 -0.15 -23.60 -15.25
CA GLN A 1098 -0.12 -24.27 -16.55
C GLN A 1098 0.30 -23.30 -17.66
N SER A 1099 -0.19 -22.06 -17.61
CA SER A 1099 0.11 -21.03 -18.60
C SER A 1099 1.49 -20.42 -18.42
N ALA A 1100 1.88 -20.12 -17.16
CA ALA A 1100 3.17 -19.51 -16.83
C ALA A 1100 4.36 -20.41 -17.18
N ILE A 1101 4.22 -21.74 -17.03
CA ILE A 1101 5.32 -22.68 -17.31
C ILE A 1101 5.64 -22.81 -18.81
N LYS A 1102 4.72 -22.45 -19.72
CA LYS A 1102 4.93 -22.57 -21.18
C LYS A 1102 6.17 -21.80 -21.67
N ASN A 1103 6.41 -20.59 -21.14
CA ASN A 1103 7.59 -19.80 -21.50
C ASN A 1103 8.90 -20.46 -21.00
N ALA A 1104 8.86 -21.07 -19.81
CA ALA A 1104 10.00 -21.80 -19.28
C ALA A 1104 10.28 -23.10 -20.07
N ILE A 1105 9.23 -23.76 -20.57
CA ILE A 1105 9.35 -24.87 -21.51
C ILE A 1105 10.05 -24.37 -22.79
N GLU A 1106 9.59 -23.29 -23.42
CA GLU A 1106 10.27 -22.74 -24.62
C GLU A 1106 11.77 -22.49 -24.36
N PHE A 1107 12.10 -21.92 -23.20
CA PHE A 1107 13.47 -21.64 -22.79
C PHE A 1107 14.35 -22.89 -22.63
N VAL A 1108 13.89 -23.87 -21.85
CA VAL A 1108 14.62 -25.14 -21.66
C VAL A 1108 14.81 -25.87 -23.00
N LYS A 1109 13.84 -25.76 -23.91
CA LYS A 1109 13.96 -26.33 -25.26
C LYS A 1109 15.13 -25.71 -26.01
N LYS A 1110 15.20 -24.37 -26.01
CA LYS A 1110 16.26 -23.61 -26.68
C LYS A 1110 17.62 -23.91 -26.10
N LEU A 1111 17.73 -24.08 -24.78
CA LEU A 1111 18.99 -24.47 -24.12
C LEU A 1111 19.44 -25.86 -24.57
N LYS A 1112 18.53 -26.84 -24.65
CA LYS A 1112 18.85 -28.18 -25.15
C LYS A 1112 19.31 -28.19 -26.61
N GLU A 1113 18.67 -27.38 -27.47
CA GLU A 1113 19.09 -27.21 -28.87
C GLU A 1113 20.52 -26.64 -28.99
N GLY A 1114 20.98 -25.85 -27.99
CA GLY A 1114 22.32 -25.24 -27.93
C GLY A 1114 23.32 -25.93 -27.00
N ALA A 1115 23.04 -27.15 -26.53
CA ALA A 1115 23.75 -27.81 -25.42
C ALA A 1115 25.22 -28.20 -25.69
N SER A 1116 25.85 -27.71 -26.76
CA SER A 1116 27.28 -27.91 -27.07
C SER A 1116 28.18 -26.78 -26.56
N LYS A 1117 27.61 -25.67 -26.08
CA LYS A 1117 28.34 -24.48 -25.61
C LYS A 1117 27.63 -23.84 -24.42
N THR A 1118 28.37 -23.04 -23.65
CA THR A 1118 27.79 -22.08 -22.69
C THR A 1118 26.81 -21.17 -23.41
N GLN A 1119 25.66 -20.90 -22.79
CA GLN A 1119 24.59 -20.09 -23.37
C GLN A 1119 24.39 -18.83 -22.53
N ARG A 1120 23.98 -17.75 -23.17
CA ARG A 1120 23.61 -16.49 -22.53
C ARG A 1120 22.19 -16.09 -22.94
N PHE A 1121 21.41 -15.65 -21.97
CA PHE A 1121 20.10 -15.07 -22.18
C PHE A 1121 20.17 -13.56 -21.97
N GLU A 1122 19.74 -12.79 -22.98
CA GLU A 1122 19.81 -11.32 -22.97
C GLU A 1122 18.41 -10.72 -23.13
N GLN A 1123 18.11 -9.69 -22.34
CA GLN A 1123 16.91 -8.87 -22.53
C GLN A 1123 17.12 -7.43 -22.04
N ASN A 1124 16.32 -6.52 -22.58
CA ASN A 1124 16.29 -5.12 -22.18
C ASN A 1124 14.88 -4.74 -21.72
N SER A 1125 14.79 -3.90 -20.70
CA SER A 1125 13.51 -3.39 -20.22
C SER A 1125 13.60 -1.92 -19.84
N GLN A 1126 12.46 -1.25 -19.95
CA GLN A 1126 12.24 0.10 -19.44
C GLN A 1126 10.82 0.14 -18.91
N GLN A 1127 10.67 0.41 -17.61
CA GLN A 1127 9.38 0.50 -16.94
C GLN A 1127 9.41 1.63 -15.91
N LEU A 1128 8.31 2.39 -15.82
CA LEU A 1128 8.22 3.59 -14.98
C LEU A 1128 8.28 3.31 -13.46
N ASP A 1129 8.04 2.07 -13.06
CA ASP A 1129 7.90 1.62 -11.67
C ASP A 1129 9.07 0.73 -11.20
N GLN A 1130 10.21 0.78 -11.90
CA GLN A 1130 11.40 0.01 -11.56
C GLN A 1130 12.36 0.77 -10.64
N TYR A 1131 12.92 0.04 -9.68
CA TYR A 1131 13.87 0.55 -8.69
C TYR A 1131 15.01 -0.45 -8.46
N TYR A 1132 16.19 0.06 -8.10
CA TYR A 1132 17.20 -0.75 -7.42
C TYR A 1132 17.39 -0.29 -5.97
N ALA A 1133 17.78 -1.20 -5.08
CA ALA A 1133 18.11 -0.90 -3.69
C ALA A 1133 19.49 -1.44 -3.31
N LEU A 1134 20.23 -0.63 -2.55
CA LEU A 1134 21.58 -0.92 -2.04
C LEU A 1134 21.67 -0.63 -0.55
N PRO A 1135 22.38 -1.46 0.23
CA PRO A 1135 22.80 -1.10 1.58
C PRO A 1135 23.75 0.08 1.56
N LEU A 1136 23.55 1.06 2.45
CA LEU A 1136 24.44 2.21 2.58
C LEU A 1136 25.87 1.82 2.97
N PHE A 1137 26.05 0.67 3.62
CA PHE A 1137 27.38 0.13 3.93
C PHE A 1137 28.23 -0.13 2.68
N THR A 1138 27.62 -0.25 1.50
CA THR A 1138 28.34 -0.38 0.22
C THR A 1138 29.25 0.83 -0.06
N PHE A 1139 28.96 2.00 0.51
CA PHE A 1139 29.75 3.22 0.31
C PHE A 1139 30.94 3.36 1.28
N ILE A 1140 31.01 2.55 2.34
CA ILE A 1140 32.08 2.60 3.35
C ILE A 1140 32.85 1.28 3.51
N ALA A 1141 32.23 0.15 3.17
CA ALA A 1141 32.77 -1.21 3.30
C ALA A 1141 32.83 -1.93 1.94
N GLY A 1142 32.89 -1.18 0.84
CA GLY A 1142 32.84 -1.74 -0.52
C GLY A 1142 33.97 -2.73 -0.81
N GLU A 1143 35.20 -2.45 -0.37
CA GLU A 1143 36.33 -3.37 -0.57
C GLU A 1143 36.16 -4.68 0.23
N SER A 1144 35.67 -4.60 1.47
CA SER A 1144 35.38 -5.78 2.29
C SER A 1144 34.28 -6.66 1.69
N LEU A 1145 33.20 -6.05 1.20
CA LEU A 1145 32.12 -6.76 0.51
C LEU A 1145 32.63 -7.41 -0.77
N LYS A 1146 33.40 -6.68 -1.59
CA LYS A 1146 33.97 -7.20 -2.83
C LYS A 1146 34.86 -8.41 -2.59
N ASN A 1147 35.73 -8.35 -1.58
CA ASN A 1147 36.58 -9.49 -1.22
C ASN A 1147 35.75 -10.69 -0.75
N TYR A 1148 34.73 -10.46 0.10
CA TYR A 1148 33.86 -11.53 0.58
C TYR A 1148 33.13 -12.26 -0.55
N PHE A 1149 32.60 -11.52 -1.53
CA PHE A 1149 31.85 -12.10 -2.63
C PHE A 1149 32.73 -12.72 -3.73
N ALA A 1150 33.97 -12.25 -3.89
CA ALA A 1150 34.94 -12.85 -4.80
C ALA A 1150 35.27 -14.31 -4.46
N ASP A 1151 35.13 -14.71 -3.20
CA ASP A 1151 35.37 -16.07 -2.71
C ASP A 1151 34.15 -17.02 -2.91
N GLU A 1152 33.06 -16.56 -3.53
CA GLU A 1152 31.80 -17.30 -3.73
C GLU A 1152 31.31 -18.05 -2.46
N PRO A 1153 31.13 -17.36 -1.32
CA PRO A 1153 30.87 -18.01 -0.04
C PRO A 1153 29.50 -18.70 -0.03
N GLU A 1154 29.42 -19.83 0.66
CA GLU A 1154 28.13 -20.48 0.94
C GLU A 1154 27.41 -19.69 2.04
N GLU A 1155 26.47 -18.83 1.64
CA GLU A 1155 25.67 -18.06 2.59
C GLU A 1155 24.64 -18.94 3.33
N PRO A 1156 24.40 -18.70 4.62
CA PRO A 1156 23.39 -19.44 5.37
C PRO A 1156 22.00 -19.27 4.72
N THR A 1157 21.32 -20.39 4.46
CA THR A 1157 20.04 -20.43 3.71
C THR A 1157 18.95 -19.52 4.28
N GLU A 1158 19.03 -19.17 5.57
CA GLU A 1158 18.02 -18.39 6.28
C GLU A 1158 18.39 -16.91 6.44
N SER A 1159 19.56 -16.50 5.96
CA SER A 1159 20.09 -15.14 6.12
C SER A 1159 20.97 -14.71 4.94
N GLN A 1160 20.61 -15.13 3.74
CA GLN A 1160 21.27 -14.69 2.51
C GLN A 1160 21.01 -13.20 2.30
N PHE A 1161 21.99 -12.43 1.84
CA PHE A 1161 21.81 -10.98 1.66
C PHE A 1161 20.62 -10.65 0.76
N ARG A 1162 20.42 -11.41 -0.32
CA ARG A 1162 19.30 -11.24 -1.25
C ARG A 1162 17.93 -11.31 -0.54
N ASP A 1163 17.76 -12.29 0.36
CA ASP A 1163 16.51 -12.48 1.10
C ASP A 1163 16.34 -11.45 2.22
N ILE A 1164 17.43 -11.03 2.88
CA ILE A 1164 17.42 -9.94 3.87
C ILE A 1164 16.98 -8.63 3.20
N LEU A 1165 17.55 -8.28 2.04
CA LEU A 1165 17.17 -7.07 1.31
C LEU A 1165 15.74 -7.14 0.78
N SER A 1166 15.32 -8.30 0.29
CA SER A 1166 13.92 -8.52 -0.09
C SER A 1166 12.98 -8.31 1.10
N ALA A 1167 13.30 -8.86 2.28
CA ALA A 1167 12.49 -8.69 3.47
C ALA A 1167 12.48 -7.23 3.96
N TYR A 1168 13.61 -6.53 3.87
CA TYR A 1168 13.72 -5.12 4.25
C TYR A 1168 12.87 -4.24 3.32
N ILE A 1169 12.96 -4.42 2.00
CA ILE A 1169 12.13 -3.67 1.05
C ILE A 1169 10.64 -3.96 1.26
N CYS A 1170 10.26 -5.23 1.42
CA CYS A 1170 8.85 -5.59 1.67
C CYS A 1170 8.32 -5.09 3.03
N ALA A 1171 9.19 -4.83 4.01
CA ALA A 1171 8.80 -4.21 5.28
C ALA A 1171 8.53 -2.70 5.13
N LEU A 1172 9.10 -2.06 4.11
CA LEU A 1172 8.96 -0.63 3.85
C LEU A 1172 7.89 -0.32 2.79
N TYR A 1173 7.80 -1.12 1.73
CA TYR A 1173 6.99 -0.85 0.54
C TYR A 1173 6.36 -2.13 -0.04
N PRO A 1174 5.18 -2.03 -0.68
CA PRO A 1174 4.63 -3.10 -1.53
C PRO A 1174 5.53 -3.34 -2.75
N ALA A 1175 6.38 -4.37 -2.70
CA ALA A 1175 7.35 -4.67 -3.75
C ALA A 1175 7.10 -6.04 -4.40
N GLY A 1176 7.23 -6.08 -5.73
CA GLY A 1176 7.13 -7.30 -6.55
C GLY A 1176 8.30 -7.45 -7.53
N ASN A 1177 8.34 -8.59 -8.23
CA ASN A 1177 9.34 -8.90 -9.25
C ASN A 1177 10.79 -8.65 -8.80
N ILE A 1178 11.13 -9.17 -7.62
CA ILE A 1178 12.44 -8.96 -7.01
C ILE A 1178 13.50 -9.81 -7.72
N LEU A 1179 14.52 -9.15 -8.25
CA LEU A 1179 15.69 -9.71 -8.92
C LEU A 1179 16.97 -9.32 -8.13
N PRO A 1180 18.09 -10.05 -8.26
CA PRO A 1180 18.28 -11.26 -9.07
C PRO A 1180 17.46 -12.47 -8.62
N ILE A 1181 17.32 -13.45 -9.52
CA ILE A 1181 16.76 -14.78 -9.19
C ILE A 1181 17.72 -15.54 -8.26
N GLY A 1182 19.03 -15.48 -8.57
CA GLY A 1182 20.10 -16.01 -7.72
C GLY A 1182 20.41 -15.13 -6.50
N ASN A 1183 21.41 -15.57 -5.74
CA ASN A 1183 21.89 -14.95 -4.50
C ASN A 1183 23.41 -14.68 -4.51
N GLN A 1184 24.09 -14.99 -5.61
CA GLN A 1184 25.53 -14.75 -5.76
C GLN A 1184 25.77 -13.35 -6.31
N TYR A 1185 26.69 -12.62 -5.68
CA TYR A 1185 27.09 -11.27 -6.07
C TYR A 1185 28.58 -11.24 -6.39
N TYR A 1186 29.04 -10.25 -7.16
CA TYR A 1186 30.47 -10.07 -7.46
C TYR A 1186 31.12 -8.98 -6.60
N GLU A 1187 30.45 -7.84 -6.39
CA GLU A 1187 31.01 -6.72 -5.61
C GLU A 1187 30.22 -6.40 -4.34
N ALA A 1188 28.90 -6.33 -4.43
CA ALA A 1188 28.04 -5.90 -3.35
C ALA A 1188 26.62 -6.45 -3.53
N PRO A 1189 25.88 -6.66 -2.44
CA PRO A 1189 24.52 -7.17 -2.51
C PRO A 1189 23.55 -6.05 -2.90
N PHE A 1190 22.61 -6.37 -3.77
CA PHE A 1190 21.57 -5.47 -4.24
C PHE A 1190 20.29 -6.22 -4.58
N VAL A 1191 19.18 -5.49 -4.70
CA VAL A 1191 17.96 -6.00 -5.31
C VAL A 1191 17.38 -5.00 -6.31
N LEU A 1192 16.85 -5.51 -7.41
CA LEU A 1192 15.99 -4.80 -8.36
C LEU A 1192 14.56 -5.20 -8.08
N PHE A 1193 13.62 -4.27 -8.09
CA PHE A 1193 12.22 -4.57 -7.82
C PHE A 1193 11.30 -3.57 -8.51
N ARG A 1194 10.01 -3.92 -8.54
CA ARG A 1194 8.94 -3.06 -9.02
C ARG A 1194 8.04 -2.65 -7.86
N SER A 1195 7.67 -1.38 -7.81
CA SER A 1195 6.77 -0.86 -6.79
C SER A 1195 6.00 0.36 -7.29
N TYR A 1196 4.72 0.18 -7.63
CA TYR A 1196 3.89 1.23 -8.23
C TYR A 1196 3.54 2.38 -7.31
N SER A 1197 3.54 2.17 -5.99
CA SER A 1197 3.12 3.16 -5.01
C SER A 1197 4.28 3.82 -4.26
N LEU A 1198 5.53 3.44 -4.54
CA LEU A 1198 6.67 3.88 -3.71
C LEU A 1198 6.85 5.39 -3.78
N SER A 1199 6.86 5.95 -4.99
CA SER A 1199 7.06 7.39 -5.19
C SER A 1199 5.95 8.20 -4.51
N GLU A 1200 4.72 7.73 -4.59
CA GLU A 1200 3.55 8.39 -4.03
C GLU A 1200 3.51 8.29 -2.51
N LEU A 1201 3.87 7.13 -1.95
CA LEU A 1201 4.04 6.95 -0.50
C LEU A 1201 5.05 7.95 0.07
N ARG A 1202 6.18 8.12 -0.63
CA ARG A 1202 7.20 9.11 -0.28
C ARG A 1202 6.70 10.54 -0.41
N ASN A 1203 5.99 10.86 -1.50
CA ASN A 1203 5.44 12.20 -1.73
C ASN A 1203 4.42 12.65 -0.68
N LYS A 1204 3.70 11.71 -0.05
CA LYS A 1204 2.66 12.02 0.95
C LYS A 1204 3.21 12.51 2.28
N LEU A 1205 4.46 12.21 2.62
CA LEU A 1205 5.12 12.67 3.86
C LEU A 1205 5.02 14.19 4.07
N PHE A 1206 4.89 14.95 2.97
CA PHE A 1206 4.91 16.41 2.97
C PHE A 1206 3.55 17.06 2.66
N LYS A 1207 2.47 16.28 2.59
CA LYS A 1207 1.11 16.74 2.24
C LYS A 1207 0.25 16.94 3.50
N GLU A 1208 -0.44 18.07 3.59
CA GLU A 1208 -1.28 18.48 4.74
C GLU A 1208 -2.53 17.63 4.97
N LYS A 1209 -2.94 16.82 3.98
CA LYS A 1209 -4.05 15.86 4.12
C LYS A 1209 -3.74 14.77 5.14
N TYR A 1210 -2.46 14.48 5.35
CA TYR A 1210 -1.97 13.51 6.33
C TYR A 1210 -1.40 14.26 7.53
N LEU A 1211 -2.21 14.43 8.58
CA LEU A 1211 -1.84 15.20 9.77
C LEU A 1211 -0.54 14.71 10.41
N LEU A 1212 -0.39 13.39 10.52
CA LEU A 1212 0.70 12.73 11.23
C LEU A 1212 1.13 11.48 10.47
N ASN A 1213 2.43 11.33 10.24
CA ASN A 1213 3.06 10.12 9.72
C ASN A 1213 4.11 9.68 10.74
N SER A 1214 3.80 8.67 11.55
CA SER A 1214 4.66 8.23 12.65
C SER A 1214 4.51 6.74 12.92
N HIS A 1215 5.62 6.09 13.27
CA HIS A 1215 5.59 4.69 13.66
C HIS A 1215 5.11 4.41 15.09
N GLU A 1216 4.92 5.43 15.91
CA GLU A 1216 4.47 5.29 17.31
C GLU A 1216 3.19 6.08 17.61
N LEU A 1217 3.06 7.28 17.06
CA LEU A 1217 1.91 8.14 17.32
C LEU A 1217 0.80 7.84 16.32
N ASN A 1218 -0.33 7.31 16.79
CA ASN A 1218 -1.52 7.09 15.96
C ASN A 1218 -2.66 8.06 16.32
N VAL A 1219 -3.34 8.59 15.29
CA VAL A 1219 -4.50 9.48 15.40
C VAL A 1219 -5.62 8.86 16.25
N LEU A 1220 -5.83 7.53 16.20
CA LEU A 1220 -6.87 6.87 16.99
C LEU A 1220 -6.64 7.00 18.50
N ASN A 1221 -5.40 6.81 18.98
CA ASN A 1221 -5.08 6.98 20.39
C ASN A 1221 -5.27 8.45 20.83
N LEU A 1222 -4.97 9.37 19.92
CA LEU A 1222 -5.21 10.80 20.13
C LEU A 1222 -6.69 11.08 20.40
N ILE A 1223 -7.58 10.50 19.59
CA ILE A 1223 -9.04 10.60 19.77
C ILE A 1223 -9.50 9.95 21.09
N LEU A 1224 -8.97 8.76 21.41
CA LEU A 1224 -9.31 8.04 22.64
C LEU A 1224 -8.81 8.74 23.92
N SER A 1225 -7.78 9.58 23.80
CA SER A 1225 -7.19 10.32 24.91
C SER A 1225 -7.95 11.61 25.28
N LYS A 1226 -8.97 11.98 24.50
CA LYS A 1226 -9.77 13.20 24.69
C LYS A 1226 -10.49 13.20 26.05
N GLU A 1227 -10.45 14.31 26.78
CA GLU A 1227 -11.31 14.50 27.96
C GLU A 1227 -12.79 14.51 27.56
N THR A 1228 -13.59 13.69 28.25
CA THR A 1228 -15.03 13.54 28.06
C THR A 1228 -15.81 13.80 29.33
#